data_AF-A0A0S8E382-F1
#
_entry.id   AF-A0A0S8E382-F1
#
_cell.length_a   1.000
_cell.length_b   1.000
_cell.length_c   1.000
_cell.angle_alpha   90.00
_cell.angle_beta   90.00
_cell.angle_gamma   90.00
#
_symmetry.space_group_name_H-M   'P 1'
#
loop_
_entity.id
_entity.type
_entity.pdbx_description
1 polymer ?
#
loop_
_entity_poly.entity_id
_entity_poly.type
_entity_poly.pdbx_seq_one_letter_code
_entity_poly.pdbx_strand_id
1 'polypeptide(L)'
;MRQRLFFALHLFIVGLIFTFQPAFAEVNPLFDSGSEEIVDYAKYGEFNGIGTENYKYIIKDRQGLAKAVGEGIYPNTSIYKDPGFVEAQKSGKLSGNHWDFVDIDDQMLAFYKWATTAEDPGVRQFYAALALEKAGYISHAIKGYYAILVHFPKTIGWTYWHTPLYIGKMALNEVDYLTRTHPELGIKLVGAKISISGATDDNVSNDKFVINPGELVKVEPRDVAEKKVKLSRLKIVKSVGGKRVKLVKFENGHWQLRVDGEPYVIKGMAYFPNKVGLSPDNDTLNVQTDWMIADYNNNGKVDGPYDAFMDENRNNKQDEDELSIGDFQFMKDMGVNTLRLYHHANNKPLLKDGYENYGFMYLMGDFLGMYAVGSGANWYEGTDYTNKDHKKKMKESVKQMVLEFKDEPYILMWVLGNENNYGFSGTPGEIPGLGCRAKSQPVEYYSFVNEVAKMIKSIDPSRPVAICNGEVHYLEYFAKYAPEVDVFGINAYRGPKGFGRSLWEDVKDFADRPVIITEYGCPSYIIGKEEKAEEAQAEYHKGNWENIEYNLGGSGVGNALGGVCFEWVDEWWKSGPPPQLDPGAQEWEGWDFKANKRIPGNFRGPFPDGWFHEEYLGLTSQGNGSNSPFLRQPKKAFYWYRQRWTR
;
A
#
# COMPACT_ATOMS: atom_id res chain seq x y z
N MET A 1 -2.70 -66.11 -0.28
CA MET A 1 -2.17 -65.55 0.98
C MET A 1 -2.61 -64.08 1.04
N ARG A 2 -3.81 -63.67 1.49
CA ARG A 2 -4.44 -63.68 2.85
C ARG A 2 -3.47 -63.14 3.91
N GLN A 3 -3.76 -62.18 4.81
CA GLN A 3 -4.89 -61.34 5.21
C GLN A 3 -4.43 -60.55 6.48
N ARG A 4 -4.94 -59.32 6.75
CA ARG A 4 -5.22 -58.70 8.09
C ARG A 4 -4.04 -58.35 9.05
N LEU A 5 -3.84 -57.08 9.45
CA LEU A 5 -4.45 -56.26 10.55
C LEU A 5 -3.89 -56.48 11.98
N PHE A 6 -3.52 -55.36 12.63
CA PHE A 6 -3.38 -55.04 14.09
C PHE A 6 -2.11 -55.51 14.84
N PHE A 7 -1.50 -54.81 15.82
CA PHE A 7 -1.79 -53.62 16.64
C PHE A 7 -0.50 -53.08 17.32
N ALA A 8 -0.47 -51.77 17.65
CA ALA A 8 0.19 -51.11 18.79
C ALA A 8 1.73 -51.08 18.98
N LEU A 9 2.31 -49.88 18.87
CA LEU A 9 2.98 -49.26 20.02
C LEU A 9 2.82 -47.73 19.94
N HIS A 10 1.96 -47.19 20.81
CA HIS A 10 1.94 -45.77 21.17
C HIS A 10 3.16 -45.49 22.04
N LEU A 11 4.04 -44.57 21.60
CA LEU A 11 4.93 -43.84 22.49
C LEU A 11 4.85 -42.36 22.16
N PHE A 12 4.21 -41.65 23.09
CA PHE A 12 4.33 -40.24 23.43
C PHE A 12 5.45 -39.48 22.69
N ILE A 13 5.08 -38.69 21.69
CA ILE A 13 5.76 -37.42 21.40
C ILE A 13 4.76 -36.34 21.78
N VAL A 14 4.87 -35.89 23.04
CA VAL A 14 4.25 -34.65 23.49
C VAL A 14 4.86 -33.55 22.65
N GLY A 15 4.00 -32.87 21.88
CA GLY A 15 4.39 -31.68 21.13
C GLY A 15 4.93 -30.63 22.09
N LEU A 16 6.24 -30.43 22.05
CA LEU A 16 6.84 -29.15 22.40
C LEU A 16 6.57 -28.21 21.22
N ILE A 17 5.37 -27.65 21.21
CA ILE A 17 5.12 -26.37 20.58
C ILE A 17 5.98 -25.40 21.39
N PHE A 18 7.21 -25.16 20.94
CA PHE A 18 7.91 -23.95 21.33
C PHE A 18 7.06 -22.81 20.78
N THR A 19 6.21 -22.24 21.63
CA THR A 19 5.75 -20.88 21.46
C THR A 19 7.02 -20.05 21.43
N PHE A 20 7.46 -19.65 20.23
CA PHE A 20 8.30 -18.48 20.07
C PHE A 20 7.49 -17.31 20.64
N GLN A 21 7.58 -17.10 21.95
CA GLN A 21 7.44 -15.75 22.47
C GLN A 21 8.70 -15.04 21.97
N PRO A 22 8.60 -14.02 21.10
CA PRO A 22 9.75 -13.18 20.86
C PRO A 22 10.24 -12.72 22.23
N ALA A 23 11.53 -12.91 22.50
CA ALA A 23 12.17 -12.30 23.65
C ALA A 23 12.04 -10.79 23.43
N PHE A 24 11.01 -10.18 23.99
CA PHE A 24 10.95 -8.73 24.09
C PHE A 24 12.19 -8.33 24.86
N ALA A 25 13.06 -7.52 24.24
CA ALA A 25 14.10 -6.83 24.98
C ALA A 25 13.39 -6.13 26.15
N GLU A 26 13.89 -6.31 27.38
CA GLU A 26 13.31 -5.63 28.54
C GLU A 26 13.39 -4.13 28.28
N VAL A 27 12.24 -3.52 27.97
CA VAL A 27 12.12 -2.09 27.77
C VAL A 27 12.18 -1.46 29.15
N ASN A 28 13.14 -0.55 29.36
CA ASN A 28 13.23 0.18 30.62
C ASN A 28 11.90 0.88 30.91
N PRO A 29 11.43 0.94 32.17
CA PRO A 29 10.21 1.67 32.48
C PRO A 29 10.33 3.15 32.08
N LEU A 30 9.23 3.70 31.55
CA LEU A 30 9.07 5.15 31.38
C LEU A 30 9.18 5.85 32.74
N PHE A 31 9.70 7.09 32.74
CA PHE A 31 9.79 7.92 33.93
C PHE A 31 8.42 8.16 34.57
N ASP A 32 7.38 8.33 33.75
CA ASP A 32 5.98 8.41 34.18
C ASP A 32 5.06 7.70 33.18
N SER A 33 4.73 6.43 33.46
CA SER A 33 3.81 5.63 32.65
C SER A 33 2.33 6.05 32.78
N GLY A 34 2.01 6.99 33.68
CA GLY A 34 0.64 7.32 34.07
C GLY A 34 0.01 6.29 35.02
N SER A 35 -1.09 6.67 35.68
CA SER A 35 -1.76 5.83 36.67
C SER A 35 -2.81 4.88 36.11
N GLU A 36 -3.22 5.03 34.86
CA GLU A 36 -4.22 4.16 34.21
C GLU A 36 -3.63 3.51 32.95
N GLU A 37 -3.78 2.19 32.81
CA GLU A 37 -3.39 1.46 31.58
C GLU A 37 -4.29 1.85 30.40
N ILE A 38 -5.60 1.84 30.63
CA ILE A 38 -6.62 2.38 29.74
C ILE A 38 -7.23 3.60 30.42
N VAL A 39 -7.10 4.77 29.80
CA VAL A 39 -7.55 6.03 30.38
C VAL A 39 -9.05 6.21 30.13
N ASP A 40 -9.83 6.27 31.21
CA ASP A 40 -11.25 6.59 31.14
C ASP A 40 -11.45 8.12 31.13
N TYR A 41 -11.49 8.69 29.93
CA TYR A 41 -11.66 10.13 29.74
C TYR A 41 -13.00 10.65 30.31
N ALA A 42 -14.03 9.83 30.47
CA ALA A 42 -15.29 10.28 31.07
C ALA A 42 -15.15 10.66 32.56
N LYS A 43 -14.13 10.13 33.27
CA LYS A 43 -13.82 10.53 34.66
C LYS A 43 -13.26 11.95 34.77
N TYR A 44 -12.57 12.42 33.74
CA TYR A 44 -11.77 13.65 33.80
C TYR A 44 -12.36 14.80 32.97
N GLY A 45 -13.43 14.55 32.22
CA GLY A 45 -14.01 15.53 31.33
C GLY A 45 -15.36 15.12 30.78
N GLU A 46 -15.81 15.85 29.76
CA GLU A 46 -17.14 15.73 29.19
C GLU A 46 -17.07 15.70 27.66
N PHE A 47 -17.65 14.66 27.06
CA PHE A 47 -17.82 14.54 25.62
C PHE A 47 -19.11 15.22 25.18
N ASN A 48 -19.01 16.08 24.16
CA ASN A 48 -20.13 16.76 23.54
C ASN A 48 -20.19 16.42 22.05
N GLY A 49 -21.39 16.19 21.53
CA GLY A 49 -21.61 16.02 20.09
C GLY A 49 -20.92 14.80 19.46
N ILE A 50 -20.78 13.69 20.20
CA ILE A 50 -20.23 12.43 19.66
C ILE A 50 -21.02 12.01 18.40
N GLY A 51 -20.30 11.66 17.34
CA GLY A 51 -20.86 11.25 16.06
C GLY A 51 -21.40 12.43 15.24
N THR A 52 -20.97 13.66 15.52
CA THR A 52 -21.42 14.88 14.80
C THR A 52 -20.25 15.79 14.44
N GLU A 53 -20.52 16.79 13.59
CA GLU A 53 -19.56 17.86 13.25
C GLU A 53 -19.17 18.75 14.44
N ASN A 54 -20.02 18.79 15.47
CA ASN A 54 -19.84 19.61 16.66
C ASN A 54 -19.09 18.89 17.78
N TYR A 55 -18.46 17.75 17.49
CA TYR A 55 -17.71 16.98 18.48
C TYR A 55 -16.67 17.85 19.21
N LYS A 56 -16.66 17.74 20.54
CA LYS A 56 -15.64 18.33 21.41
C LYS A 56 -15.54 17.57 22.72
N TYR A 57 -14.32 17.39 23.21
CA TYR A 57 -14.07 16.97 24.59
C TYR A 57 -13.62 18.15 25.45
N ILE A 58 -14.21 18.30 26.64
CA ILE A 58 -13.91 19.38 27.59
C ILE A 58 -13.31 18.77 28.85
N ILE A 59 -12.04 19.07 29.13
CA ILE A 59 -11.37 18.64 30.36
C ILE A 59 -11.97 19.40 31.56
N LYS A 60 -12.39 18.66 32.60
CA LYS A 60 -12.87 19.20 33.89
C LYS A 60 -11.84 19.01 35.00
N ASP A 61 -11.07 17.93 34.96
CA ASP A 61 -9.96 17.65 35.88
C ASP A 61 -8.66 17.44 35.09
N ARG A 62 -7.92 18.53 34.87
CA ARG A 62 -6.67 18.50 34.12
C ARG A 62 -5.54 17.81 34.88
N GLN A 63 -5.49 17.92 36.20
CA GLN A 63 -4.43 17.33 37.01
C GLN A 63 -4.61 15.81 37.10
N GLY A 64 -5.84 15.35 37.33
CA GLY A 64 -6.18 13.93 37.29
C GLY A 64 -5.93 13.31 35.92
N LEU A 65 -6.37 13.97 34.83
CA LEU A 65 -6.11 13.47 33.48
C LEU A 65 -4.61 13.39 33.19
N ALA A 66 -3.83 14.42 33.53
CA ALA A 66 -2.37 14.39 33.37
C ALA A 66 -1.75 13.20 34.11
N LYS A 67 -2.17 12.93 35.36
CA LYS A 67 -1.69 11.77 36.12
C LYS A 67 -2.10 10.43 35.47
N ALA A 68 -3.29 10.35 34.88
CA ALA A 68 -3.77 9.13 34.24
C ALA A 68 -3.00 8.77 32.97
N VAL A 69 -2.74 9.77 32.10
CA VAL A 69 -2.15 9.53 30.77
C VAL A 69 -0.64 9.27 30.80
N GLY A 70 0.11 9.90 31.70
CA GLY A 70 1.57 9.77 31.80
C GLY A 70 2.36 10.64 30.81
N GLU A 71 3.68 10.55 30.83
CA GLU A 71 4.58 11.50 30.16
C GLU A 71 4.44 11.53 28.64
N GLY A 72 4.59 12.71 28.04
CA GLY A 72 4.50 12.89 26.59
C GLY A 72 3.10 12.72 26.00
N ILE A 73 2.08 12.43 26.83
CA ILE A 73 0.68 12.35 26.41
C ILE A 73 -0.08 13.56 26.95
N TYR A 74 -0.76 14.30 26.07
CA TYR A 74 -1.54 15.47 26.48
C TYR A 74 -2.62 15.10 27.52
N PRO A 75 -2.78 15.88 28.62
CA PRO A 75 -2.15 17.17 28.92
C PRO A 75 -0.95 17.08 29.88
N ASN A 76 -0.36 15.90 30.09
CA ASN A 76 0.76 15.70 31.01
C ASN A 76 2.06 16.36 30.49
N THR A 77 2.85 16.92 31.41
CA THR A 77 4.12 17.60 31.13
C THR A 77 5.28 17.09 32.00
N SER A 78 5.14 15.91 32.62
CA SER A 78 6.17 15.32 33.49
C SER A 78 7.44 14.96 32.73
N ILE A 79 7.39 14.84 31.40
CA ILE A 79 8.55 14.62 30.52
C ILE A 79 9.70 15.61 30.74
N TYR A 80 9.42 16.87 31.11
CA TYR A 80 10.46 17.85 31.41
C TYR A 80 11.27 17.52 32.68
N LYS A 81 10.82 16.51 33.45
CA LYS A 81 11.48 15.98 34.64
C LYS A 81 12.14 14.62 34.39
N ASP A 82 11.92 14.02 33.22
CA ASP A 82 12.57 12.76 32.84
C ASP A 82 14.10 12.99 32.80
N PRO A 83 14.90 12.24 33.58
CA PRO A 83 16.36 12.36 33.56
C PRO A 83 16.98 12.20 32.16
N GLY A 84 16.41 11.32 31.32
CA GLY A 84 16.83 11.12 29.94
C GLY A 84 16.58 12.33 29.06
N PHE A 85 15.40 12.96 29.19
CA PHE A 85 15.13 14.24 28.53
C PHE A 85 16.10 15.33 28.99
N VAL A 86 16.29 15.47 30.31
CA VAL A 86 17.16 16.48 30.91
C VAL A 86 18.60 16.32 30.42
N GLU A 87 19.10 15.09 30.34
CA GLU A 87 20.43 14.80 29.81
C GLU A 87 20.53 15.09 28.31
N ALA A 88 19.57 14.63 27.50
CA ALA A 88 19.55 14.87 26.06
C ALA A 88 19.50 16.37 25.73
N GLN A 89 18.79 17.15 26.54
CA GLN A 89 18.75 18.61 26.44
C GLN A 89 20.10 19.23 26.79
N LYS A 90 20.69 18.86 27.94
CA LYS A 90 21.99 19.38 28.39
C LYS A 90 23.13 19.05 27.42
N SER A 91 23.11 17.86 26.83
CA SER A 91 24.13 17.40 25.90
C SER A 91 23.94 17.92 24.47
N GLY A 92 22.88 18.71 24.20
CA GLY A 92 22.59 19.24 22.87
C GLY A 92 22.06 18.23 21.85
N LYS A 93 21.73 16.99 22.26
CA LYS A 93 21.24 15.93 21.37
C LYS A 93 19.86 16.21 20.77
N LEU A 94 19.10 17.12 21.38
CA LEU A 94 17.79 17.58 20.89
C LEU A 94 17.88 18.77 19.93
N SER A 95 19.08 19.21 19.55
CA SER A 95 19.27 20.31 18.58
C SER A 95 18.82 19.91 17.17
N GLY A 96 18.54 20.89 16.31
CA GLY A 96 18.09 20.66 14.93
C GLY A 96 16.57 20.66 14.74
N ASN A 97 16.15 20.35 13.52
CA ASN A 97 14.74 20.33 13.13
C ASN A 97 14.07 19.06 13.69
N HIS A 98 12.85 19.14 14.22
CA HIS A 98 12.13 17.96 14.72
C HIS A 98 11.85 16.92 13.63
N TRP A 99 11.72 17.32 12.37
CA TRP A 99 11.54 16.39 11.25
C TRP A 99 12.75 15.47 11.03
N ASP A 100 13.94 15.86 11.46
CA ASP A 100 15.15 15.02 11.37
C ASP A 100 15.14 13.86 12.38
N PHE A 101 14.17 13.84 13.31
CA PHE A 101 14.06 12.83 14.38
C PHE A 101 12.99 11.77 14.08
N VAL A 102 12.32 11.78 12.93
CA VAL A 102 11.27 10.79 12.60
C VAL A 102 11.83 9.38 12.41
N ASP A 103 13.00 9.30 11.75
CA ASP A 103 13.58 8.03 11.27
C ASP A 103 14.97 7.73 11.86
N ILE A 104 15.33 8.38 12.97
CA ILE A 104 16.57 8.07 13.70
C ILE A 104 16.45 6.72 14.41
N ASP A 105 17.57 6.03 14.63
CA ASP A 105 17.58 4.75 15.35
C ASP A 105 17.24 4.92 16.86
N ASP A 106 17.62 6.05 17.49
CA ASP A 106 17.33 6.34 18.92
C ASP A 106 15.91 6.87 19.11
N GLN A 107 14.98 5.94 19.30
CA GLN A 107 13.55 6.25 19.43
C GLN A 107 13.18 7.01 20.72
N MET A 108 13.97 6.88 21.79
CA MET A 108 13.72 7.68 23.00
C MET A 108 14.15 9.13 22.79
N LEU A 109 15.25 9.37 22.08
CA LEU A 109 15.64 10.72 21.67
C LEU A 109 14.58 11.33 20.74
N ALA A 110 14.04 10.54 19.81
CA ALA A 110 12.92 10.96 18.95
C ALA A 110 11.69 11.34 19.77
N PHE A 111 11.31 10.51 20.75
CA PHE A 111 10.19 10.78 21.65
C PHE A 111 10.39 12.09 22.42
N TYR A 112 11.55 12.30 23.03
CA TYR A 112 11.87 13.54 23.74
C TYR A 112 11.79 14.77 22.84
N LYS A 113 12.32 14.69 21.62
CA LYS A 113 12.24 15.78 20.65
C LYS A 113 10.79 16.09 20.28
N TRP A 114 10.03 15.08 19.89
CA TRP A 114 8.66 15.25 19.43
C TRP A 114 7.73 15.70 20.54
N ALA A 115 7.80 15.10 21.72
CA ALA A 115 6.93 15.45 22.83
C ALA A 115 7.13 16.90 23.34
N THR A 116 8.27 17.53 23.04
CA THR A 116 8.62 18.87 23.52
C THR A 116 8.76 19.94 22.43
N THR A 117 8.59 19.59 21.15
CA THR A 117 8.66 20.56 20.06
C THR A 117 7.45 21.49 20.01
N ALA A 118 7.63 22.63 19.34
CA ALA A 118 6.55 23.54 18.97
C ALA A 118 6.03 23.14 17.57
N GLU A 119 4.89 22.47 17.56
CA GLU A 119 4.19 21.99 16.36
C GLU A 119 2.68 21.93 16.69
N ASP A 120 1.81 21.78 15.69
CA ASP A 120 0.39 21.50 15.95
C ASP A 120 0.24 20.37 16.98
N PRO A 121 -0.57 20.54 18.04
CA PRO A 121 -0.66 19.56 19.12
C PRO A 121 -0.98 18.13 18.65
N GLY A 122 -1.81 17.96 17.62
CA GLY A 122 -2.14 16.64 17.09
C GLY A 122 -0.96 16.01 16.34
N VAL A 123 -0.29 16.78 15.47
CA VAL A 123 0.91 16.32 14.74
C VAL A 123 2.01 15.94 15.73
N ARG A 124 2.25 16.81 16.71
CA ARG A 124 3.21 16.57 17.78
C ARG A 124 2.92 15.29 18.56
N GLN A 125 1.67 15.11 18.98
CA GLN A 125 1.24 13.93 19.73
C GLN A 125 1.39 12.65 18.89
N PHE A 126 1.13 12.72 17.58
CA PHE A 126 1.25 11.58 16.66
C PHE A 126 2.68 11.08 16.58
N TYR A 127 3.65 11.95 16.32
CA TYR A 127 5.04 11.55 16.20
C TYR A 127 5.68 11.19 17.55
N ALA A 128 5.22 11.78 18.66
CA ALA A 128 5.60 11.31 20.00
C ALA A 128 5.10 9.87 20.25
N ALA A 129 3.85 9.56 19.88
CA ALA A 129 3.31 8.21 19.98
C ALA A 129 4.02 7.22 19.04
N LEU A 130 4.37 7.65 17.82
CA LEU A 130 5.16 6.84 16.88
C LEU A 130 6.55 6.49 17.42
N ALA A 131 7.24 7.44 18.04
CA ALA A 131 8.53 7.19 18.65
C ALA A 131 8.41 6.21 19.83
N LEU A 132 7.40 6.36 20.68
CA LEU A 132 7.11 5.41 21.77
C LEU A 132 6.83 4.00 21.25
N GLU A 133 6.07 3.90 20.16
CA GLU A 133 5.76 2.63 19.53
C GLU A 133 7.01 1.96 18.97
N LYS A 134 7.81 2.70 18.17
CA LYS A 134 9.09 2.21 17.64
C LYS A 134 10.07 1.83 18.75
N ALA A 135 9.97 2.45 19.94
CA ALA A 135 10.74 2.11 21.14
C ALA A 135 10.17 0.91 21.94
N GLY A 136 9.03 0.35 21.55
CA GLY A 136 8.41 -0.81 22.19
C GLY A 136 7.41 -0.49 23.30
N TYR A 137 7.12 0.79 23.58
CA TYR A 137 6.14 1.21 24.60
C TYR A 137 4.69 1.18 24.06
N ILE A 138 4.25 0.02 23.56
CA ILE A 138 3.01 -0.13 22.80
C ILE A 138 1.78 0.42 23.55
N SER A 139 1.59 0.05 24.82
CA SER A 139 0.45 0.53 25.62
C SER A 139 0.44 2.05 25.78
N HIS A 140 1.62 2.67 25.91
CA HIS A 140 1.74 4.13 26.05
C HIS A 140 1.56 4.84 24.71
N ALA A 141 2.03 4.23 23.61
CA ALA A 141 1.75 4.69 22.26
C ALA A 141 0.24 4.66 21.94
N ILE A 142 -0.48 3.60 22.34
CA ILE A 142 -1.94 3.52 22.23
C ILE A 142 -2.61 4.70 22.95
N LYS A 143 -2.17 5.05 24.17
CA LYS A 143 -2.68 6.25 24.87
C LYS A 143 -2.41 7.52 24.08
N GLY A 144 -1.21 7.66 23.51
CA GLY A 144 -0.83 8.80 22.69
C GLY A 144 -1.68 8.97 21.44
N TYR A 145 -1.88 7.90 20.68
CA TYR A 145 -2.76 7.92 19.52
C TYR A 145 -4.22 8.14 19.90
N TYR A 146 -4.71 7.51 20.97
CA TYR A 146 -6.08 7.68 21.42
C TYR A 146 -6.35 9.10 21.95
N ALA A 147 -5.37 9.74 22.58
CA ALA A 147 -5.45 11.15 22.99
C ALA A 147 -5.71 12.09 21.79
N ILE A 148 -5.20 11.75 20.59
CA ILE A 148 -5.50 12.49 19.36
C ILE A 148 -6.97 12.34 19.00
N LEU A 149 -7.54 11.13 19.06
CA LEU A 149 -8.97 10.91 18.76
C LEU A 149 -9.86 11.73 19.69
N VAL A 150 -9.47 11.85 20.96
CA VAL A 150 -10.22 12.60 21.97
C VAL A 150 -10.06 14.12 21.81
N HIS A 151 -8.82 14.61 21.70
CA HIS A 151 -8.50 16.04 21.82
C HIS A 151 -8.27 16.76 20.49
N PHE A 152 -7.67 16.08 19.51
CA PHE A 152 -7.17 16.67 18.28
C PHE A 152 -7.67 15.95 17.00
N PRO A 153 -8.94 15.47 16.93
CA PRO A 153 -9.36 14.61 15.82
C PRO A 153 -9.48 15.34 14.48
N LYS A 154 -9.47 16.69 14.51
CA LYS A 154 -9.54 17.56 13.32
C LYS A 154 -8.18 18.12 12.90
N THR A 155 -7.08 17.72 13.54
CA THR A 155 -5.74 18.17 13.15
C THR A 155 -5.41 17.69 11.74
N ILE A 156 -4.87 18.60 10.94
CA ILE A 156 -4.37 18.36 9.60
C ILE A 156 -2.86 18.63 9.62
N GLY A 157 -2.07 17.61 9.27
CA GLY A 157 -0.67 17.73 8.90
C GLY A 157 -0.51 17.85 7.38
N TRP A 158 0.73 17.90 6.90
CA TRP A 158 1.04 18.09 5.49
C TRP A 158 2.13 17.14 5.03
N THR A 159 1.96 16.55 3.85
CA THR A 159 2.96 15.68 3.22
C THR A 159 4.09 16.49 2.56
N TYR A 160 5.09 15.79 2.03
CA TYR A 160 6.16 16.37 1.21
C TYR A 160 5.64 17.19 0.01
N TRP A 161 4.55 16.72 -0.62
CA TRP A 161 3.90 17.39 -1.74
C TRP A 161 2.84 18.42 -1.31
N HIS A 162 2.79 18.74 -0.02
CA HIS A 162 1.82 19.64 0.59
C HIS A 162 0.35 19.19 0.39
N THR A 163 0.13 17.87 0.38
CA THR A 163 -1.23 17.32 0.43
C THR A 163 -1.69 17.15 1.89
N PRO A 164 -2.99 17.28 2.19
CA PRO A 164 -3.50 17.18 3.54
C PRO A 164 -3.32 15.77 4.14
N LEU A 165 -2.87 15.73 5.39
CA LEU A 165 -2.71 14.50 6.17
C LEU A 165 -3.60 14.54 7.42
N TYR A 166 -4.69 13.77 7.42
CA TYR A 166 -5.68 13.80 8.50
C TYR A 166 -5.22 12.99 9.72
N ILE A 167 -4.59 13.68 10.68
CA ILE A 167 -3.92 13.05 11.83
C ILE A 167 -4.89 12.24 12.70
N GLY A 168 -6.15 12.66 12.82
CA GLY A 168 -7.19 11.87 13.49
C GLY A 168 -7.44 10.51 12.84
N LYS A 169 -7.50 10.44 11.50
CA LYS A 169 -7.64 9.16 10.76
C LYS A 169 -6.39 8.31 10.88
N MET A 170 -5.20 8.91 10.82
CA MET A 170 -3.95 8.18 11.04
C MET A 170 -3.90 7.56 12.43
N ALA A 171 -4.16 8.34 13.48
CA ALA A 171 -4.19 7.85 14.85
C ALA A 171 -5.23 6.73 15.03
N LEU A 172 -6.39 6.83 14.37
CA LEU A 172 -7.40 5.78 14.38
C LEU A 172 -6.86 4.48 13.76
N ASN A 173 -6.15 4.58 12.63
CA ASN A 173 -5.51 3.43 12.00
C ASN A 173 -4.46 2.80 12.92
N GLU A 174 -3.66 3.60 13.62
CA GLU A 174 -2.63 3.11 14.53
C GLU A 174 -3.22 2.40 15.75
N VAL A 175 -4.25 2.97 16.39
CA VAL A 175 -4.95 2.31 17.50
C VAL A 175 -5.58 0.99 17.04
N ASP A 176 -6.25 0.99 15.88
CA ASP A 176 -6.85 -0.23 15.31
C ASP A 176 -5.78 -1.31 15.02
N TYR A 177 -4.66 -0.92 14.43
CA TYR A 177 -3.54 -1.81 14.15
C TYR A 177 -2.98 -2.40 15.44
N LEU A 178 -2.53 -1.54 16.37
CA LEU A 178 -1.82 -1.96 17.58
C LEU A 178 -2.72 -2.81 18.49
N THR A 179 -3.98 -2.43 18.67
CA THR A 179 -4.89 -3.24 19.49
C THR A 179 -5.12 -4.62 18.88
N ARG A 180 -5.15 -4.75 17.55
CA ARG A 180 -5.36 -6.03 16.86
C ARG A 180 -4.11 -6.90 16.78
N THR A 181 -2.93 -6.30 16.61
CA THR A 181 -1.65 -7.03 16.47
C THR A 181 -0.98 -7.32 17.81
N HIS A 182 -1.42 -6.67 18.88
CA HIS A 182 -1.01 -6.93 20.26
C HIS A 182 -2.16 -7.44 21.13
N PRO A 183 -2.79 -8.59 20.78
CA PRO A 183 -3.92 -9.11 21.54
C PRO A 183 -3.58 -9.42 23.00
N GLU A 184 -2.31 -9.68 23.32
CA GLU A 184 -1.81 -9.91 24.68
C GLU A 184 -2.10 -8.75 25.63
N LEU A 185 -2.26 -7.52 25.12
CA LEU A 185 -2.63 -6.36 25.93
C LEU A 185 -4.07 -6.42 26.43
N GLY A 186 -4.93 -7.21 25.75
CA GLY A 186 -6.36 -7.27 26.07
C GLY A 186 -7.06 -5.93 25.92
N ILE A 187 -6.59 -5.06 25.01
CA ILE A 187 -7.17 -3.74 24.73
C ILE A 187 -7.93 -3.82 23.42
N LYS A 188 -9.16 -3.31 23.38
CA LYS A 188 -9.97 -3.26 22.16
C LYS A 188 -10.57 -1.87 21.97
N LEU A 189 -10.47 -1.34 20.75
CA LEU A 189 -11.17 -0.12 20.36
C LEU A 189 -12.60 -0.46 19.89
N VAL A 190 -13.60 0.20 20.47
CA VAL A 190 -15.01 -0.02 20.17
C VAL A 190 -15.69 1.27 19.75
N GLY A 191 -16.50 1.23 18.68
CA GLY A 191 -17.35 2.33 18.26
C GLY A 191 -16.64 3.53 17.60
N ALA A 192 -15.30 3.54 17.55
CA ALA A 192 -14.55 4.63 16.93
C ALA A 192 -14.81 4.71 15.43
N LYS A 193 -15.08 5.94 14.97
CA LYS A 193 -15.27 6.28 13.55
C LYS A 193 -14.96 7.76 13.32
N ILE A 194 -14.10 8.04 12.35
CA ILE A 194 -13.81 9.40 11.88
C ILE A 194 -14.11 9.44 10.39
N SER A 195 -15.21 10.08 10.03
CA SER A 195 -15.59 10.32 8.63
C SER A 195 -15.35 11.78 8.29
N ILE A 196 -14.75 12.04 7.13
CA ILE A 196 -14.47 13.39 6.65
C ILE A 196 -14.94 13.46 5.21
N SER A 197 -16.06 14.15 4.96
CA SER A 197 -16.50 14.47 3.60
C SER A 197 -15.78 15.73 3.12
N GLY A 198 -15.39 15.80 1.86
CA GLY A 198 -14.49 16.82 1.31
C GLY A 198 -13.03 16.36 1.26
N ALA A 199 -12.63 15.45 2.17
CA ALA A 199 -11.23 15.04 2.39
C ALA A 199 -10.62 14.16 1.30
N THR A 200 -11.25 14.12 0.13
CA THR A 200 -10.73 13.44 -1.05
C THR A 200 -10.06 14.44 -2.01
N ASP A 201 -10.03 15.74 -1.72
CA ASP A 201 -9.25 16.71 -2.49
C ASP A 201 -8.22 17.47 -1.63
N ASP A 202 -7.48 18.40 -2.24
CA ASP A 202 -6.47 19.21 -1.55
C ASP A 202 -7.09 20.43 -0.82
N ASN A 203 -8.41 20.66 -0.93
CA ASN A 203 -9.10 21.83 -0.38
C ASN A 203 -9.72 21.55 0.99
N VAL A 204 -8.91 21.67 2.03
CA VAL A 204 -9.34 21.44 3.42
C VAL A 204 -10.46 22.37 3.94
N SER A 205 -10.76 23.46 3.23
CA SER A 205 -11.81 24.40 3.65
C SER A 205 -13.23 23.86 3.45
N ASN A 206 -13.40 22.82 2.62
CA ASN A 206 -14.68 22.17 2.38
C ASN A 206 -14.91 20.95 3.29
N ASP A 207 -13.93 20.60 4.12
CA ASP A 207 -13.94 19.38 4.93
C ASP A 207 -14.97 19.43 6.07
N LYS A 208 -15.72 18.33 6.21
CA LYS A 208 -16.72 18.14 7.26
C LYS A 208 -16.43 16.91 8.07
N PHE A 209 -16.01 17.12 9.32
CA PHE A 209 -15.54 16.09 10.24
C PHE A 209 -16.66 15.55 11.10
N VAL A 210 -17.09 14.31 10.90
CA VAL A 210 -17.98 13.59 11.82
C VAL A 210 -17.14 12.68 12.71
N ILE A 211 -17.07 13.00 14.00
CA ILE A 211 -16.13 12.36 14.93
C ILE A 211 -16.87 11.55 16.00
N ASN A 212 -16.57 10.26 16.04
CA ASN A 212 -16.77 9.41 17.21
C ASN A 212 -15.40 8.85 17.65
N PRO A 213 -14.84 9.29 18.80
CA PRO A 213 -13.54 8.79 19.26
C PRO A 213 -13.60 7.31 19.68
N GLY A 214 -14.79 6.77 19.92
CA GLY A 214 -14.99 5.42 20.46
C GLY A 214 -14.58 5.31 21.92
N GLU A 215 -14.27 4.09 22.32
CA GLU A 215 -13.80 3.73 23.66
C GLU A 215 -12.76 2.62 23.57
N LEU A 216 -11.69 2.72 24.36
CA LEU A 216 -10.78 1.61 24.63
C LEU A 216 -11.34 0.80 25.80
N VAL A 217 -11.54 -0.50 25.60
CA VAL A 217 -12.07 -1.40 26.64
C VAL A 217 -11.11 -2.55 26.91
N LYS A 218 -11.09 -3.01 28.16
CA LYS A 218 -10.36 -4.23 28.53
C LYS A 218 -11.18 -5.46 28.16
N VAL A 219 -10.56 -6.41 27.47
CA VAL A 219 -11.13 -7.70 27.07
C VAL A 219 -10.11 -8.81 27.28
N GLU A 220 -10.56 -10.06 27.25
CA GLU A 220 -9.63 -11.18 27.18
C GLU A 220 -8.86 -11.14 25.84
N PRO A 221 -7.57 -11.53 25.80
CA PRO A 221 -6.77 -11.52 24.57
C PRO A 221 -7.41 -12.22 23.37
N ARG A 222 -8.13 -13.32 23.62
CA ARG A 222 -8.85 -14.09 22.59
C ARG A 222 -10.04 -13.34 21.96
N ASP A 223 -10.56 -12.32 22.63
CA ASP A 223 -11.76 -11.57 22.24
C ASP A 223 -11.41 -10.23 21.53
N VAL A 224 -10.12 -9.91 21.45
CA VAL A 224 -9.58 -8.82 20.62
C VAL A 224 -9.83 -9.12 19.14
N ALA A 225 -9.43 -10.31 18.68
CA ALA A 225 -9.55 -10.71 17.28
C ALA A 225 -11.02 -10.82 16.84
N GLU A 226 -11.33 -10.27 15.67
CA GLU A 226 -12.66 -10.41 15.08
C GLU A 226 -12.95 -11.86 14.67
N LYS A 227 -14.16 -12.32 14.97
CA LYS A 227 -14.61 -13.66 14.55
C LYS A 227 -14.94 -13.64 13.06
N LYS A 228 -14.20 -14.42 12.27
CA LYS A 228 -14.45 -14.56 10.83
C LYS A 228 -15.86 -15.06 10.54
N VAL A 229 -16.55 -14.36 9.64
CA VAL A 229 -17.89 -14.68 9.17
C VAL A 229 -17.81 -15.69 8.02
N LYS A 230 -18.58 -16.78 8.11
CA LYS A 230 -18.69 -17.78 7.04
C LYS A 230 -19.61 -17.26 5.92
N LEU A 231 -19.02 -16.63 4.91
CA LEU A 231 -19.77 -16.05 3.78
C LEU A 231 -20.68 -17.04 3.04
N SER A 232 -20.35 -18.33 3.02
CA SER A 232 -21.19 -19.37 2.40
C SER A 232 -22.57 -19.53 3.06
N ARG A 233 -22.77 -18.97 4.26
CA ARG A 233 -24.06 -18.96 4.97
C ARG A 233 -24.88 -17.70 4.73
N LEU A 234 -24.30 -16.70 4.06
CA LEU A 234 -24.95 -15.41 3.82
C LEU A 234 -25.57 -15.38 2.43
N LYS A 235 -26.66 -14.63 2.30
CA LYS A 235 -27.28 -14.37 1.00
C LYS A 235 -26.42 -13.45 0.15
N ILE A 236 -26.25 -13.79 -1.13
CA ILE A 236 -25.70 -12.89 -2.15
C ILE A 236 -26.80 -11.90 -2.56
N VAL A 237 -26.53 -10.59 -2.41
CA VAL A 237 -27.48 -9.50 -2.70
C VAL A 237 -27.15 -8.73 -3.98
N LYS A 238 -25.91 -8.82 -4.47
CA LYS A 238 -25.49 -8.24 -5.75
C LYS A 238 -24.49 -9.15 -6.45
N SER A 239 -24.52 -9.16 -7.77
CA SER A 239 -23.53 -9.85 -8.61
C SER A 239 -23.21 -9.01 -9.83
N VAL A 240 -21.93 -9.00 -10.22
CA VAL A 240 -21.40 -8.26 -11.38
C VAL A 240 -20.42 -9.16 -12.11
N GLY A 241 -20.43 -9.12 -13.45
CA GLY A 241 -19.63 -9.99 -14.31
C GLY A 241 -20.38 -11.24 -14.78
N GLY A 242 -19.66 -12.10 -15.49
CA GLY A 242 -20.19 -13.27 -16.19
C GLY A 242 -20.26 -14.53 -15.32
N LYS A 243 -20.30 -15.69 -15.98
CA LYS A 243 -20.31 -17.00 -15.30
C LYS A 243 -18.97 -17.33 -14.67
N ARG A 244 -17.88 -16.98 -15.37
CA ARG A 244 -16.51 -17.31 -14.99
C ARG A 244 -15.95 -16.33 -13.97
N VAL A 245 -15.76 -15.07 -14.35
CA VAL A 245 -15.30 -14.02 -13.43
C VAL A 245 -16.51 -13.27 -12.89
N LYS A 246 -16.65 -13.22 -11.56
CA LYS A 246 -17.80 -12.61 -10.91
C LYS A 246 -17.44 -11.96 -9.59
N LEU A 247 -17.90 -10.73 -9.38
CA LEU A 247 -17.93 -10.08 -8.08
C LEU A 247 -19.28 -10.35 -7.42
N VAL A 248 -19.28 -10.75 -6.15
CA VAL A 248 -20.49 -10.94 -5.36
C VAL A 248 -20.44 -10.07 -4.10
N LYS A 249 -21.58 -9.46 -3.78
CA LYS A 249 -21.80 -8.77 -2.50
C LYS A 249 -22.75 -9.58 -1.65
N PHE A 250 -22.42 -9.79 -0.38
CA PHE A 250 -23.26 -10.49 0.60
C PHE A 250 -24.13 -9.51 1.40
N GLU A 251 -25.17 -10.03 2.05
CA GLU A 251 -26.13 -9.22 2.82
C GLU A 251 -25.51 -8.44 3.99
N ASN A 252 -24.34 -8.85 4.49
CA ASN A 252 -23.57 -8.11 5.49
C ASN A 252 -22.70 -6.99 4.89
N GLY A 253 -22.78 -6.76 3.58
CA GLY A 253 -22.02 -5.74 2.87
C GLY A 253 -20.66 -6.19 2.35
N HIS A 254 -20.19 -7.40 2.67
CA HIS A 254 -18.88 -7.88 2.25
C HIS A 254 -18.87 -8.24 0.77
N TRP A 255 -17.71 -8.11 0.14
CA TRP A 255 -17.45 -8.44 -1.25
C TRP A 255 -16.53 -9.66 -1.38
N GLN A 256 -16.65 -10.37 -2.49
CA GLN A 256 -15.77 -11.47 -2.87
C GLN A 256 -15.67 -11.54 -4.39
N LEU A 257 -14.45 -11.70 -4.90
CA LEU A 257 -14.20 -12.09 -6.29
C LEU A 257 -14.27 -13.61 -6.40
N ARG A 258 -14.85 -14.10 -7.49
CA ARG A 258 -14.93 -15.52 -7.83
C ARG A 258 -14.47 -15.77 -9.26
N VAL A 259 -13.73 -16.85 -9.43
CA VAL A 259 -13.33 -17.39 -10.73
C VAL A 259 -13.80 -18.83 -10.79
N ASP A 260 -14.58 -19.16 -11.82
CA ASP A 260 -15.16 -20.49 -12.04
C ASP A 260 -15.99 -21.00 -10.85
N GLY A 261 -16.65 -20.06 -10.14
CA GLY A 261 -17.52 -20.33 -8.99
C GLY A 261 -16.83 -20.31 -7.63
N GLU A 262 -15.50 -20.43 -7.62
CA GLU A 262 -14.67 -20.49 -6.41
C GLU A 262 -14.17 -19.10 -5.98
N PRO A 263 -14.00 -18.84 -4.66
CA PRO A 263 -13.35 -17.63 -4.17
C PRO A 263 -11.96 -17.43 -4.79
N TYR A 264 -11.68 -16.22 -5.26
CA TYR A 264 -10.40 -15.86 -5.86
C TYR A 264 -9.84 -14.63 -5.15
N VAL A 265 -8.63 -14.76 -4.60
CA VAL A 265 -7.86 -13.64 -4.04
C VAL A 265 -6.73 -13.32 -5.00
N ILE A 266 -6.61 -12.06 -5.39
CA ILE A 266 -5.60 -11.59 -6.33
C ILE A 266 -4.24 -11.58 -5.62
N LYS A 267 -3.38 -12.53 -5.98
CA LYS A 267 -1.97 -12.61 -5.61
C LYS A 267 -1.18 -12.06 -6.80
N GLY A 268 -1.24 -10.74 -6.94
CA GLY A 268 -0.84 -10.02 -8.14
C GLY A 268 0.63 -9.65 -8.16
N MET A 269 1.20 -9.58 -9.37
CA MET A 269 2.53 -9.04 -9.62
C MET A 269 2.50 -8.03 -10.76
N ALA A 270 3.15 -6.88 -10.55
CA ALA A 270 3.50 -5.96 -11.63
C ALA A 270 4.75 -6.51 -12.35
N TYR A 271 4.64 -6.73 -13.66
CA TYR A 271 5.65 -7.48 -14.42
C TYR A 271 6.01 -6.82 -15.75
N PHE A 272 7.21 -6.27 -15.82
CA PHE A 272 7.78 -5.61 -17.00
C PHE A 272 9.33 -5.59 -16.89
N PRO A 273 9.98 -6.77 -16.82
CA PRO A 273 11.43 -6.83 -16.65
C PRO A 273 12.13 -6.19 -17.84
N ASN A 274 13.04 -5.25 -17.57
CA ASN A 274 13.80 -4.54 -18.59
C ASN A 274 15.29 -4.81 -18.47
N LYS A 275 15.98 -4.70 -19.61
CA LYS A 275 17.44 -4.77 -19.65
C LYS A 275 18.05 -3.48 -19.10
N VAL A 276 19.10 -3.63 -18.28
CA VAL A 276 19.93 -2.54 -17.76
C VAL A 276 20.50 -1.73 -18.92
N GLY A 277 20.53 -0.41 -18.75
CA GLY A 277 20.99 0.55 -19.76
C GLY A 277 19.91 1.06 -20.71
N LEU A 278 18.69 0.49 -20.66
CA LEU A 278 17.55 0.97 -21.45
C LEU A 278 16.64 1.84 -20.58
N SER A 279 16.02 2.86 -21.19
CA SER A 279 15.10 3.78 -20.52
C SER A 279 14.01 4.27 -21.49
N PRO A 280 12.77 4.50 -21.02
CA PRO A 280 11.75 5.17 -21.83
C PRO A 280 12.09 6.65 -22.09
N ASP A 281 12.90 7.30 -21.25
CA ASP A 281 13.22 8.74 -21.36
C ASP A 281 14.11 9.08 -22.57
N ASN A 282 14.80 8.08 -23.12
CA ASN A 282 15.64 8.22 -24.32
C ASN A 282 15.15 7.34 -25.49
N ASP A 283 13.89 6.91 -25.43
CA ASP A 283 13.21 6.09 -26.46
C ASP A 283 13.89 4.73 -26.75
N THR A 284 14.69 4.20 -25.81
CA THR A 284 15.36 2.89 -25.97
C THR A 284 14.58 1.72 -25.38
N LEU A 285 13.52 2.01 -24.62
CA LEU A 285 12.66 1.02 -23.96
C LEU A 285 11.19 1.38 -24.09
N ASN A 286 10.37 0.45 -24.58
CA ASN A 286 8.95 0.43 -24.28
C ASN A 286 8.68 -0.57 -23.16
N VAL A 287 8.59 -0.05 -21.93
CA VAL A 287 8.38 -0.80 -20.68
C VAL A 287 7.18 -1.75 -20.77
N GLN A 288 6.15 -1.39 -21.54
CA GLN A 288 4.90 -2.14 -21.59
C GLN A 288 4.97 -3.39 -22.45
N THR A 289 5.85 -3.41 -23.47
CA THR A 289 5.77 -4.42 -24.54
C THR A 289 7.08 -5.10 -24.87
N ASP A 290 8.23 -4.49 -24.61
CA ASP A 290 9.51 -5.03 -25.09
C ASP A 290 9.87 -6.34 -24.40
N TRP A 291 9.56 -6.46 -23.10
CA TRP A 291 9.79 -7.69 -22.35
C TRP A 291 9.03 -8.90 -22.91
N MET A 292 7.94 -8.69 -23.65
CA MET A 292 7.13 -9.77 -24.23
C MET A 292 7.74 -10.37 -25.49
N ILE A 293 8.73 -9.70 -26.09
CA ILE A 293 9.33 -10.08 -27.37
C ILE A 293 10.86 -10.12 -27.32
N ALA A 294 11.49 -9.69 -26.22
CA ALA A 294 12.93 -9.67 -26.03
C ALA A 294 13.53 -11.08 -26.11
N ASP A 295 14.50 -11.25 -27.01
CA ASP A 295 15.32 -12.45 -27.22
C ASP A 295 16.77 -12.00 -27.50
N TYR A 296 17.42 -11.44 -26.48
CA TYR A 296 18.78 -10.90 -26.57
C TYR A 296 19.83 -12.00 -26.79
N ASN A 297 19.55 -13.23 -26.35
CA ASN A 297 20.45 -14.37 -26.56
C ASN A 297 20.23 -15.10 -27.91
N ASN A 298 19.18 -14.73 -28.65
CA ASN A 298 18.79 -15.27 -29.96
C ASN A 298 18.51 -16.78 -29.95
N ASN A 299 17.91 -17.29 -28.88
CA ASN A 299 17.58 -18.71 -28.75
C ASN A 299 16.13 -19.05 -29.16
N GLY A 300 15.34 -18.04 -29.55
CA GLY A 300 13.95 -18.17 -29.96
C GLY A 300 12.93 -18.18 -28.82
N LYS A 301 13.35 -17.87 -27.58
CA LYS A 301 12.49 -17.72 -26.41
C LYS A 301 12.49 -16.28 -25.92
N VAL A 302 11.40 -15.92 -25.24
CA VAL A 302 11.30 -14.63 -24.56
C VAL A 302 12.12 -14.67 -23.27
N ASP A 303 13.15 -13.83 -23.17
CA ASP A 303 14.22 -13.95 -22.17
C ASP A 303 13.71 -13.95 -20.72
N GLY A 304 12.94 -12.91 -20.32
CA GLY A 304 12.44 -12.79 -18.95
C GLY A 304 11.53 -13.96 -18.54
N PRO A 305 10.43 -14.20 -19.28
CA PRO A 305 9.49 -15.29 -18.97
C PRO A 305 10.10 -16.68 -18.94
N TYR A 306 11.10 -17.00 -19.78
CA TYR A 306 11.54 -18.39 -20.01
C TYR A 306 13.01 -18.68 -19.75
N ASP A 307 13.90 -17.68 -19.71
CA ASP A 307 15.36 -17.90 -19.60
C ASP A 307 16.02 -17.23 -18.39
N ALA A 308 15.28 -16.45 -17.60
CA ALA A 308 15.77 -15.94 -16.34
C ALA A 308 16.22 -17.07 -15.39
N PHE A 309 17.21 -16.78 -14.54
CA PHE A 309 17.73 -17.70 -13.52
C PHE A 309 17.89 -17.00 -12.16
N MET A 310 17.85 -17.77 -11.07
CA MET A 310 18.00 -17.25 -9.70
C MET A 310 19.46 -17.39 -9.24
N ASP A 311 20.10 -16.26 -8.94
CA ASP A 311 21.41 -16.14 -8.30
C ASP A 311 21.19 -16.07 -6.77
N GLU A 312 20.94 -17.22 -6.12
CA GLU A 312 20.66 -17.26 -4.68
C GLU A 312 21.92 -16.98 -3.84
N ASN A 313 23.10 -17.31 -4.35
CA ASN A 313 24.37 -17.12 -3.65
C ASN A 313 24.98 -15.71 -3.85
N ARG A 314 24.35 -14.89 -4.71
CA ARG A 314 24.68 -13.48 -5.00
C ARG A 314 26.08 -13.28 -5.58
N ASN A 315 26.60 -14.26 -6.32
CA ASN A 315 27.94 -14.19 -6.91
C ASN A 315 27.97 -13.49 -8.29
N ASN A 316 26.80 -13.09 -8.82
CA ASN A 316 26.63 -12.44 -10.12
C ASN A 316 27.07 -13.30 -11.32
N LYS A 317 27.00 -14.62 -11.20
CA LYS A 317 27.24 -15.58 -12.28
C LYS A 317 26.07 -16.55 -12.31
N GLN A 318 25.97 -17.30 -13.41
CA GLN A 318 25.09 -18.46 -13.46
C GLN A 318 25.92 -19.70 -13.14
N ASP A 319 25.68 -20.30 -11.97
CA ASP A 319 26.30 -21.57 -11.60
C ASP A 319 25.59 -22.77 -12.25
N GLU A 320 26.22 -23.95 -12.25
CA GLU A 320 25.70 -25.15 -12.93
C GLU A 320 24.33 -25.61 -12.40
N ASP A 321 24.02 -25.29 -11.15
CA ASP A 321 22.75 -25.58 -10.47
C ASP A 321 21.69 -24.47 -10.59
N GLU A 322 22.05 -23.32 -11.16
CA GLU A 322 21.15 -22.17 -11.36
C GLU A 322 20.47 -22.24 -12.74
N LEU A 323 19.43 -23.07 -12.81
CA LEU A 323 18.74 -23.36 -14.07
C LEU A 323 17.99 -22.13 -14.62
N SER A 324 18.17 -21.86 -15.92
CA SER A 324 17.33 -20.94 -16.70
C SER A 324 15.95 -21.54 -16.93
N ILE A 325 15.02 -21.25 -16.02
CA ILE A 325 13.62 -21.71 -16.08
C ILE A 325 12.62 -20.55 -16.25
N GLY A 326 13.08 -19.31 -16.10
CA GLY A 326 12.30 -18.12 -16.40
C GLY A 326 11.41 -17.61 -15.27
N ASP A 327 11.11 -16.32 -15.33
CA ASP A 327 10.29 -15.61 -14.37
C ASP A 327 8.88 -16.21 -14.23
N PHE A 328 8.29 -16.77 -15.30
CA PHE A 328 6.97 -17.38 -15.24
C PHE A 328 6.96 -18.58 -14.29
N GLN A 329 8.00 -19.43 -14.35
CA GLN A 329 8.12 -20.55 -13.44
C GLN A 329 8.37 -20.08 -12.01
N PHE A 330 9.28 -19.11 -11.80
CA PHE A 330 9.55 -18.56 -10.47
C PHE A 330 8.32 -17.89 -9.83
N MET A 331 7.54 -17.12 -10.59
CA MET A 331 6.30 -16.49 -10.11
C MET A 331 5.24 -17.54 -9.76
N LYS A 332 5.09 -18.58 -10.58
CA LYS A 332 4.19 -19.71 -10.28
C LYS A 332 4.59 -20.40 -8.97
N ASP A 333 5.88 -20.67 -8.79
CA ASP A 333 6.41 -21.31 -7.58
C ASP A 333 6.29 -20.41 -6.34
N MET A 334 6.29 -19.08 -6.53
CA MET A 334 5.97 -18.11 -5.48
C MET A 334 4.47 -18.06 -5.14
N GLY A 335 3.60 -18.59 -6.00
CA GLY A 335 2.15 -18.60 -5.83
C GLY A 335 1.43 -17.39 -6.42
N VAL A 336 2.08 -16.65 -7.34
CA VAL A 336 1.44 -15.60 -8.15
C VAL A 336 0.34 -16.25 -9.00
N ASN A 337 -0.83 -15.61 -9.04
CA ASN A 337 -1.94 -16.08 -9.88
C ASN A 337 -2.44 -15.01 -10.86
N THR A 338 -1.97 -13.77 -10.73
CA THR A 338 -2.41 -12.64 -11.54
C THR A 338 -1.22 -11.76 -11.93
N LEU A 339 -1.11 -11.38 -13.20
CA LEU A 339 -0.17 -10.36 -13.66
C LEU A 339 -0.92 -9.06 -14.02
N ARG A 340 -0.34 -7.92 -13.66
CA ARG A 340 -0.86 -6.59 -14.01
C ARG A 340 -0.08 -6.03 -15.19
N LEU A 341 -0.77 -5.78 -16.30
CA LEU A 341 -0.19 -5.30 -17.56
C LEU A 341 -0.80 -3.96 -17.94
N TYR A 342 0.02 -3.05 -18.47
CA TYR A 342 -0.44 -1.74 -18.93
C TYR A 342 -0.13 -1.48 -20.40
N HIS A 343 -1.03 -0.68 -20.97
CA HIS A 343 -1.12 -0.24 -22.35
C HIS A 343 -0.73 -1.27 -23.43
N HIS A 344 -1.65 -2.24 -23.59
CA HIS A 344 -1.79 -3.12 -24.75
C HIS A 344 -0.65 -4.15 -24.85
N ALA A 345 -0.92 -5.36 -24.37
CA ALA A 345 -0.03 -6.49 -24.60
C ALA A 345 0.10 -6.78 -26.11
N ASN A 346 1.31 -7.07 -26.57
CA ASN A 346 1.63 -7.31 -27.97
C ASN A 346 1.96 -8.79 -28.29
N ASN A 347 2.03 -9.67 -27.29
CA ASN A 347 2.33 -11.09 -27.48
C ASN A 347 1.24 -11.99 -26.87
N LYS A 348 0.15 -12.16 -27.62
CA LYS A 348 -1.01 -12.96 -27.20
C LYS A 348 -0.69 -14.45 -26.97
N PRO A 349 0.14 -15.13 -27.79
CA PRO A 349 0.59 -16.49 -27.51
C PRO A 349 1.33 -16.63 -26.17
N LEU A 350 2.20 -15.69 -25.82
CA LEU A 350 2.91 -15.67 -24.53
C LEU A 350 1.93 -15.59 -23.35
N LEU A 351 0.92 -14.72 -23.42
CA LEU A 351 -0.08 -14.61 -22.35
C LEU A 351 -0.95 -15.88 -22.25
N LYS A 352 -1.27 -16.49 -23.39
CA LYS A 352 -1.98 -17.75 -23.42
C LYS A 352 -1.16 -18.86 -22.75
N ASP A 353 0.13 -18.94 -23.03
CA ASP A 353 1.05 -19.88 -22.38
C ASP A 353 1.16 -19.63 -20.87
N GLY A 354 1.32 -18.37 -20.46
CA GLY A 354 1.28 -17.93 -19.07
C GLY A 354 0.03 -18.42 -18.33
N TYR A 355 -1.13 -18.40 -18.99
CA TYR A 355 -2.35 -18.96 -18.44
C TYR A 355 -2.38 -20.50 -18.42
N GLU A 356 -2.11 -21.14 -19.55
CA GLU A 356 -2.28 -22.59 -19.71
C GLU A 356 -1.25 -23.40 -18.90
N ASN A 357 0.00 -22.92 -18.83
CA ASN A 357 1.10 -23.63 -18.20
C ASN A 357 1.48 -23.11 -16.82
N TYR A 358 1.18 -21.83 -16.52
CA TYR A 358 1.54 -21.20 -15.25
C TYR A 358 0.35 -20.73 -14.41
N GLY A 359 -0.87 -20.72 -14.98
CA GLY A 359 -2.10 -20.40 -14.25
C GLY A 359 -2.35 -18.90 -14.07
N PHE A 360 -1.64 -18.04 -14.81
CA PHE A 360 -1.79 -16.60 -14.69
C PHE A 360 -3.09 -16.11 -15.33
N MET A 361 -3.84 -15.31 -14.59
CA MET A 361 -4.84 -14.40 -15.14
C MET A 361 -4.27 -12.98 -15.23
N TYR A 362 -4.93 -12.11 -15.98
CA TYR A 362 -4.38 -10.78 -16.30
C TYR A 362 -5.35 -9.66 -15.92
N LEU A 363 -4.82 -8.66 -15.21
CA LEU A 363 -5.40 -7.33 -15.16
C LEU A 363 -4.92 -6.59 -16.42
N MET A 364 -5.83 -6.35 -17.36
CA MET A 364 -5.47 -5.77 -18.66
C MET A 364 -5.80 -4.27 -18.66
N GLY A 365 -4.75 -3.45 -18.59
CA GLY A 365 -4.84 -2.01 -18.36
C GLY A 365 -4.64 -1.15 -19.61
N ASP A 366 -5.32 0.00 -19.64
CA ASP A 366 -5.02 1.12 -20.53
C ASP A 366 -4.83 2.39 -19.68
N PHE A 367 -3.75 3.13 -19.93
CA PHE A 367 -3.42 4.38 -19.22
C PHE A 367 -4.49 5.46 -19.30
N LEU A 368 -5.43 5.39 -20.24
CA LEU A 368 -6.53 6.35 -20.38
C LEU A 368 -6.03 7.80 -20.40
N GLY A 369 -4.90 8.06 -21.09
CA GLY A 369 -4.31 9.38 -21.18
C GLY A 369 -3.28 9.74 -20.10
N MET A 370 -3.03 8.88 -19.11
CA MET A 370 -1.87 9.09 -18.23
C MET A 370 -0.59 9.12 -19.08
N TYR A 371 0.37 9.98 -18.72
CA TYR A 371 1.64 10.11 -19.46
C TYR A 371 1.45 10.55 -20.92
N ALA A 372 0.33 11.18 -21.25
CA ALA A 372 -0.13 11.52 -22.61
C ALA A 372 -0.40 10.31 -23.53
N VAL A 373 -0.35 9.08 -23.00
CA VAL A 373 -0.45 7.84 -23.78
C VAL A 373 -1.89 7.61 -24.24
N GLY A 374 -2.05 7.29 -25.54
CA GLY A 374 -3.34 7.01 -26.17
C GLY A 374 -4.18 8.25 -26.52
N SER A 375 -3.90 9.43 -25.96
CA SER A 375 -4.64 10.66 -26.29
C SER A 375 -4.06 11.42 -27.49
N GLY A 376 -2.78 11.20 -27.80
CA GLY A 376 -2.03 11.96 -28.80
C GLY A 376 -1.81 13.42 -28.41
N ALA A 377 -1.80 13.73 -27.12
CA ALA A 377 -1.43 15.04 -26.60
C ALA A 377 0.10 15.17 -26.56
N ASN A 378 0.61 16.41 -26.57
CA ASN A 378 2.00 16.63 -26.19
C ASN A 378 2.18 16.40 -24.67
N TRP A 379 3.33 15.88 -24.25
CA TRP A 379 3.64 15.58 -22.84
C TRP A 379 3.36 16.76 -21.88
N TYR A 380 3.93 17.93 -22.17
CA TYR A 380 3.84 19.09 -21.27
C TYR A 380 2.43 19.70 -21.27
N GLU A 381 1.77 19.72 -22.42
CA GLU A 381 0.37 20.13 -22.49
C GLU A 381 -0.52 19.16 -21.71
N GLY A 382 -0.24 17.87 -21.81
CA GLY A 382 -0.96 16.77 -21.18
C GLY A 382 -2.32 16.48 -21.81
N THR A 383 -2.79 15.25 -21.62
CA THR A 383 -4.16 14.87 -21.97
C THR A 383 -5.20 15.74 -21.29
N ASP A 384 -6.02 16.41 -22.11
CA ASP A 384 -7.19 17.19 -21.72
C ASP A 384 -8.49 16.38 -21.83
N TYR A 385 -9.20 16.15 -20.73
CA TYR A 385 -10.45 15.39 -20.67
C TYR A 385 -11.69 16.21 -21.09
N THR A 386 -11.53 17.51 -21.33
CA THR A 386 -12.55 18.34 -22.00
C THR A 386 -12.47 18.23 -23.52
N ASN A 387 -11.29 17.89 -24.05
CA ASN A 387 -11.03 17.81 -25.48
C ASN A 387 -11.68 16.56 -26.10
N LYS A 388 -12.55 16.78 -27.10
CA LYS A 388 -13.31 15.71 -27.77
C LYS A 388 -12.43 14.75 -28.58
N ASP A 389 -11.35 15.24 -29.20
CA ASP A 389 -10.46 14.43 -30.02
C ASP A 389 -9.57 13.55 -29.15
N HIS A 390 -9.05 14.07 -28.04
CA HIS A 390 -8.32 13.27 -27.05
C HIS A 390 -9.20 12.14 -26.51
N LYS A 391 -10.42 12.46 -26.07
CA LYS A 391 -11.39 11.46 -25.60
C LYS A 391 -11.72 10.41 -26.65
N LYS A 392 -11.90 10.83 -27.91
CA LYS A 392 -12.16 9.90 -29.02
C LYS A 392 -10.99 8.93 -29.23
N LYS A 393 -9.75 9.41 -29.25
CA LYS A 393 -8.55 8.57 -29.42
C LYS A 393 -8.38 7.59 -28.26
N MET A 394 -8.53 8.05 -27.01
CA MET A 394 -8.45 7.19 -25.83
C MET A 394 -9.56 6.13 -25.81
N LYS A 395 -10.79 6.49 -26.19
CA LYS A 395 -11.88 5.49 -26.31
C LYS A 395 -11.56 4.45 -27.38
N GLU A 396 -11.01 4.87 -28.52
CA GLU A 396 -10.63 3.92 -29.56
C GLU A 396 -9.50 3.00 -29.08
N SER A 397 -8.49 3.54 -28.39
CA SER A 397 -7.42 2.76 -27.75
C SER A 397 -7.98 1.66 -26.84
N VAL A 398 -8.84 2.03 -25.89
CA VAL A 398 -9.47 1.06 -24.97
C VAL A 398 -10.33 0.06 -25.72
N LYS A 399 -11.08 0.51 -26.73
CA LYS A 399 -11.93 -0.36 -27.53
C LYS A 399 -11.11 -1.41 -28.27
N GLN A 400 -9.96 -1.04 -28.83
CA GLN A 400 -9.06 -1.99 -29.51
C GLN A 400 -8.52 -3.03 -28.53
N MET A 401 -8.04 -2.61 -27.37
CA MET A 401 -7.60 -3.53 -26.30
C MET A 401 -8.69 -4.54 -25.93
N VAL A 402 -9.93 -4.07 -25.71
CA VAL A 402 -11.04 -4.97 -25.33
C VAL A 402 -11.40 -5.92 -26.46
N LEU A 403 -11.49 -5.43 -27.70
CA LEU A 403 -11.83 -6.27 -28.86
C LEU A 403 -10.79 -7.36 -29.10
N GLU A 404 -9.51 -7.06 -28.88
CA GLU A 404 -8.42 -8.02 -29.04
C GLU A 404 -8.47 -9.15 -27.99
N PHE A 405 -8.79 -8.83 -26.73
CA PHE A 405 -8.63 -9.77 -25.61
C PHE A 405 -9.93 -10.29 -24.97
N LYS A 406 -11.12 -9.78 -25.32
CA LYS A 406 -12.40 -10.17 -24.65
C LYS A 406 -12.72 -11.66 -24.72
N ASP A 407 -12.28 -12.35 -25.76
CA ASP A 407 -12.57 -13.77 -25.95
C ASP A 407 -11.54 -14.66 -25.22
N GLU A 408 -10.53 -14.06 -24.59
CA GLU A 408 -9.45 -14.79 -23.94
C GLU A 408 -9.79 -15.22 -22.51
N PRO A 409 -9.63 -16.50 -22.17
CA PRO A 409 -10.02 -17.06 -20.87
C PRO A 409 -9.27 -16.44 -19.69
N TYR A 410 -8.09 -15.90 -19.94
CA TYR A 410 -7.16 -15.43 -18.92
C TYR A 410 -7.37 -13.98 -18.50
N ILE A 411 -8.24 -13.21 -19.17
CA ILE A 411 -8.53 -11.84 -18.72
C ILE A 411 -9.39 -11.91 -17.46
N LEU A 412 -8.88 -11.35 -16.36
CA LEU A 412 -9.58 -11.25 -15.09
C LEU A 412 -10.47 -10.01 -15.04
N MET A 413 -9.92 -8.84 -15.38
CA MET A 413 -10.64 -7.57 -15.40
C MET A 413 -9.95 -6.55 -16.30
N TRP A 414 -10.74 -5.58 -16.75
CA TRP A 414 -10.26 -4.41 -17.49
C TRP A 414 -9.92 -3.30 -16.51
N VAL A 415 -8.74 -2.69 -16.62
CA VAL A 415 -8.30 -1.63 -15.71
C VAL A 415 -8.15 -0.31 -16.47
N LEU A 416 -8.83 0.73 -16.01
CA LEU A 416 -8.80 2.06 -16.59
C LEU A 416 -7.90 3.00 -15.79
N GLY A 417 -6.97 3.65 -16.47
CA GLY A 417 -6.05 4.62 -15.88
C GLY A 417 -4.93 3.99 -15.07
N ASN A 418 -3.95 4.80 -14.68
CA ASN A 418 -2.92 4.53 -13.68
C ASN A 418 -2.64 5.85 -12.96
N GLU A 419 -3.29 6.12 -11.84
CA GLU A 419 -3.13 7.35 -11.05
C GLU A 419 -3.36 8.66 -11.81
N ASN A 420 -4.19 8.65 -12.86
CA ASN A 420 -4.45 9.85 -13.65
C ASN A 420 -4.93 11.02 -12.78
N ASN A 421 -5.58 10.76 -11.65
CA ASN A 421 -6.04 11.76 -10.69
C ASN A 421 -4.91 12.63 -10.11
N TYR A 422 -3.66 12.15 -10.09
CA TYR A 422 -2.50 12.98 -9.76
C TYR A 422 -2.01 13.82 -10.94
N GLY A 423 -2.46 13.51 -12.15
CA GLY A 423 -1.94 14.09 -13.37
C GLY A 423 -2.13 15.59 -13.49
N PHE A 424 -1.04 16.28 -13.77
CA PHE A 424 -0.99 17.71 -14.07
C PHE A 424 -0.06 17.99 -15.27
N SER A 425 -0.29 19.11 -15.94
CA SER A 425 0.55 19.60 -17.04
C SER A 425 1.92 20.05 -16.54
N GLY A 426 2.94 19.92 -17.40
CA GLY A 426 4.29 20.38 -17.13
C GLY A 426 4.65 21.70 -17.83
N THR A 427 5.83 22.21 -17.51
CA THR A 427 6.49 23.33 -18.17
C THR A 427 7.90 22.88 -18.59
N PRO A 428 8.24 22.89 -19.88
CA PRO A 428 9.54 22.45 -20.36
C PRO A 428 10.70 23.12 -19.61
N GLY A 429 11.64 22.30 -19.10
CA GLY A 429 12.82 22.78 -18.38
C GLY A 429 12.58 23.24 -16.94
N GLU A 430 11.34 23.23 -16.45
CA GLU A 430 11.00 23.66 -15.08
C GLU A 430 10.30 22.56 -14.29
N ILE A 431 9.19 22.05 -14.83
CA ILE A 431 8.33 21.07 -14.15
C ILE A 431 7.97 19.99 -15.16
N PRO A 432 8.35 18.72 -14.96
CA PRO A 432 8.09 17.67 -15.95
C PRO A 432 6.59 17.46 -16.20
N GLY A 433 5.75 17.59 -15.17
CA GLY A 433 4.34 17.19 -15.25
C GLY A 433 4.18 15.67 -15.25
N LEU A 434 2.93 15.21 -15.39
CA LEU A 434 2.56 13.78 -15.44
C LEU A 434 1.75 13.44 -16.71
N GLY A 435 1.85 14.28 -17.74
CA GLY A 435 1.26 14.01 -19.05
C GLY A 435 -0.27 14.04 -19.12
N CYS A 436 -1.00 14.47 -18.08
CA CYS A 436 -2.45 14.70 -18.19
C CYS A 436 -2.96 15.80 -17.25
N ARG A 437 -4.23 16.17 -17.38
CA ARG A 437 -4.86 17.28 -16.63
C ARG A 437 -5.92 16.83 -15.63
N ALA A 438 -5.96 15.55 -15.29
CA ALA A 438 -7.08 15.01 -14.50
C ALA A 438 -7.20 15.66 -13.12
N LYS A 439 -6.08 16.08 -12.50
CA LYS A 439 -6.09 16.78 -11.22
C LYS A 439 -6.90 18.07 -11.24
N SER A 440 -6.82 18.85 -12.32
CA SER A 440 -7.61 20.08 -12.47
C SER A 440 -8.97 19.88 -13.17
N GLN A 441 -9.25 18.65 -13.64
CA GLN A 441 -10.47 18.28 -14.36
C GLN A 441 -11.15 17.02 -13.76
N PRO A 442 -11.35 16.93 -12.43
CA PRO A 442 -11.81 15.69 -11.81
C PRO A 442 -13.20 15.29 -12.31
N VAL A 443 -14.12 16.24 -12.49
CA VAL A 443 -15.48 15.96 -12.98
C VAL A 443 -15.43 15.35 -14.39
N GLU A 444 -14.66 15.95 -15.30
CA GLU A 444 -14.53 15.50 -16.67
C GLU A 444 -13.81 14.15 -16.77
N TYR A 445 -12.76 13.96 -15.98
CA TYR A 445 -12.02 12.70 -15.92
C TYR A 445 -12.91 11.54 -15.47
N TYR A 446 -13.55 11.63 -14.30
CA TYR A 446 -14.38 10.52 -13.81
C TYR A 446 -15.64 10.31 -14.66
N SER A 447 -16.21 11.38 -15.24
CA SER A 447 -17.29 11.25 -16.22
C SER A 447 -16.83 10.50 -17.48
N PHE A 448 -15.59 10.73 -17.92
CA PHE A 448 -15.01 10.02 -19.06
C PHE A 448 -14.69 8.56 -18.73
N VAL A 449 -14.15 8.27 -17.55
CA VAL A 449 -13.98 6.90 -17.03
C VAL A 449 -15.30 6.13 -17.09
N ASN A 450 -16.40 6.77 -16.66
CA ASN A 450 -17.74 6.19 -16.72
C ASN A 450 -18.20 5.89 -18.16
N GLU A 451 -17.97 6.82 -19.08
CA GLU A 451 -18.30 6.66 -20.50
C GLU A 451 -17.55 5.47 -21.11
N VAL A 452 -16.27 5.33 -20.79
CA VAL A 452 -15.43 4.21 -21.24
C VAL A 452 -15.86 2.90 -20.59
N ALA A 453 -16.18 2.88 -19.29
CA ALA A 453 -16.69 1.69 -18.60
C ALA A 453 -18.00 1.18 -19.22
N LYS A 454 -18.94 2.08 -19.57
CA LYS A 454 -20.17 1.73 -20.31
C LYS A 454 -19.85 1.08 -21.66
N MET A 455 -18.89 1.66 -22.39
CA MET A 455 -18.45 1.12 -23.66
C MET A 455 -17.87 -0.29 -23.50
N ILE A 456 -16.95 -0.50 -22.55
CA ILE A 456 -16.38 -1.83 -22.25
C ILE A 456 -17.51 -2.83 -21.97
N LYS A 457 -18.43 -2.51 -21.06
CA LYS A 457 -19.54 -3.40 -20.68
C LYS A 457 -20.49 -3.72 -21.83
N SER A 458 -20.60 -2.82 -22.83
CA SER A 458 -21.37 -3.10 -24.04
C SER A 458 -20.69 -4.09 -24.99
N ILE A 459 -19.36 -4.19 -24.93
CA ILE A 459 -18.53 -5.08 -25.76
C ILE A 459 -18.27 -6.42 -25.05
N ASP A 460 -17.93 -6.36 -23.76
CA ASP A 460 -17.68 -7.48 -22.86
C ASP A 460 -18.47 -7.30 -21.54
N PRO A 461 -19.72 -7.77 -21.47
CA PRO A 461 -20.49 -7.76 -20.23
C PRO A 461 -20.04 -8.84 -19.24
N SER A 462 -19.07 -9.70 -19.60
CA SER A 462 -18.70 -10.88 -18.83
C SER A 462 -17.59 -10.65 -17.82
N ARG A 463 -16.92 -9.49 -17.87
CA ARG A 463 -15.82 -9.14 -16.96
C ARG A 463 -16.05 -7.81 -16.25
N PRO A 464 -15.61 -7.68 -14.99
CA PRO A 464 -15.62 -6.40 -14.29
C PRO A 464 -14.72 -5.35 -14.93
N VAL A 465 -15.09 -4.08 -14.74
CA VAL A 465 -14.23 -2.93 -15.04
C VAL A 465 -13.74 -2.30 -13.73
N ALA A 466 -12.43 -2.11 -13.63
CA ALA A 466 -11.76 -1.44 -12.52
C ALA A 466 -11.20 -0.08 -12.97
N ILE A 467 -10.98 0.82 -12.00
CA ILE A 467 -10.09 1.99 -12.16
C ILE A 467 -8.78 1.71 -11.41
N CYS A 468 -7.68 2.35 -11.80
CA CYS A 468 -6.47 2.45 -10.97
C CYS A 468 -6.26 3.91 -10.54
N ASN A 469 -6.62 4.21 -9.30
CA ASN A 469 -6.57 5.53 -8.72
C ASN A 469 -5.35 5.68 -7.80
N GLY A 470 -4.74 6.86 -7.76
CA GLY A 470 -3.73 7.18 -6.76
C GLY A 470 -4.39 7.53 -5.44
N GLU A 471 -4.20 6.71 -4.41
CA GLU A 471 -4.87 6.85 -3.11
C GLU A 471 -6.41 6.89 -3.17
N VAL A 472 -7.06 7.17 -2.04
CA VAL A 472 -8.50 7.54 -1.97
C VAL A 472 -8.77 8.98 -2.43
N HIS A 473 -7.78 9.64 -3.03
CA HIS A 473 -7.94 10.99 -3.58
C HIS A 473 -9.01 10.98 -4.70
N TYR A 474 -9.87 11.97 -4.67
CA TYR A 474 -11.10 12.16 -5.44
C TYR A 474 -12.11 11.00 -5.40
N LEU A 475 -12.10 10.17 -4.35
CA LEU A 475 -13.06 9.07 -4.19
C LEU A 475 -14.53 9.54 -4.26
N GLU A 476 -14.89 10.72 -3.74
CA GLU A 476 -16.26 11.24 -3.85
C GLU A 476 -16.63 11.62 -5.30
N TYR A 477 -15.67 12.12 -6.09
CA TYR A 477 -15.88 12.35 -7.52
C TYR A 477 -16.03 11.04 -8.28
N PHE A 478 -15.20 10.03 -7.99
CA PHE A 478 -15.36 8.68 -8.53
C PHE A 478 -16.76 8.13 -8.24
N ALA A 479 -17.19 8.15 -6.98
CA ALA A 479 -18.49 7.62 -6.57
C ALA A 479 -19.65 8.30 -7.28
N LYS A 480 -19.55 9.62 -7.49
CA LYS A 480 -20.59 10.43 -8.13
C LYS A 480 -20.61 10.30 -9.66
N TYR A 481 -19.44 10.32 -10.31
CA TYR A 481 -19.35 10.48 -11.76
C TYR A 481 -18.99 9.18 -12.51
N ALA A 482 -18.48 8.16 -11.83
CA ALA A 482 -18.10 6.86 -12.40
C ALA A 482 -18.89 5.64 -11.85
N PRO A 483 -20.24 5.69 -11.74
CA PRO A 483 -21.03 4.60 -11.14
C PRO A 483 -20.92 3.26 -11.87
N GLU A 484 -20.54 3.25 -13.15
CA GLU A 484 -20.39 2.03 -13.96
C GLU A 484 -19.06 1.32 -13.76
N VAL A 485 -18.15 1.84 -12.94
CA VAL A 485 -16.95 1.11 -12.53
C VAL A 485 -17.32 0.15 -11.40
N ASP A 486 -16.86 -1.10 -11.53
CA ASP A 486 -17.23 -2.21 -10.64
C ASP A 486 -16.27 -2.38 -9.47
N VAL A 487 -14.99 -2.02 -9.65
CA VAL A 487 -13.92 -2.16 -8.67
C VAL A 487 -13.17 -0.84 -8.54
N PHE A 488 -12.96 -0.38 -7.31
CA PHE A 488 -12.10 0.76 -7.04
C PHE A 488 -10.67 0.25 -6.79
N GLY A 489 -9.81 0.30 -7.82
CA GLY A 489 -8.40 -0.06 -7.70
C GLY A 489 -7.56 1.13 -7.24
N ILE A 490 -6.56 0.88 -6.40
CA ILE A 490 -5.78 1.91 -5.72
C ILE A 490 -4.29 1.58 -5.72
N ASN A 491 -3.45 2.52 -6.14
CA ASN A 491 -2.03 2.54 -5.83
C ASN A 491 -1.85 3.22 -4.46
N ALA A 492 -1.23 2.53 -3.50
CA ALA A 492 -1.11 3.03 -2.13
C ALA A 492 0.20 2.59 -1.45
N TYR A 493 0.90 3.55 -0.87
CA TYR A 493 2.20 3.38 -0.20
C TYR A 493 2.16 3.99 1.20
N ARG A 494 1.32 3.42 2.08
CA ARG A 494 0.98 4.00 3.40
C ARG A 494 1.90 3.62 4.56
N GLY A 495 2.87 2.74 4.33
CA GLY A 495 3.82 2.30 5.36
C GLY A 495 3.73 0.80 5.67
N PRO A 496 4.59 0.28 6.56
CA PRO A 496 4.75 -1.15 6.80
C PRO A 496 3.59 -1.81 7.56
N LYS A 497 2.59 -1.04 8.00
CA LYS A 497 1.42 -1.54 8.77
C LYS A 497 0.19 -1.77 7.91
N GLY A 498 0.31 -1.63 6.58
CA GLY A 498 -0.82 -1.72 5.68
C GLY A 498 -1.47 -0.40 5.36
N PHE A 499 -2.72 -0.49 4.92
CA PHE A 499 -3.45 0.62 4.32
C PHE A 499 -4.31 1.41 5.32
N GLY A 500 -4.30 0.97 6.60
CA GLY A 500 -5.15 1.49 7.66
C GLY A 500 -6.62 1.09 7.49
N ARG A 501 -7.38 1.10 8.58
CA ARG A 501 -8.83 0.81 8.55
C ARG A 501 -9.62 1.84 7.73
N SER A 502 -9.20 3.11 7.80
CA SER A 502 -9.88 4.23 7.14
C SER A 502 -9.95 4.11 5.61
N LEU A 503 -8.95 3.57 4.92
CA LEU A 503 -9.02 3.38 3.45
C LEU A 503 -10.22 2.51 3.07
N TRP A 504 -10.33 1.36 3.74
CA TRP A 504 -11.38 0.38 3.46
C TRP A 504 -12.76 0.93 3.83
N GLU A 505 -12.87 1.63 4.96
CA GLU A 505 -14.10 2.29 5.40
C GLU A 505 -14.52 3.42 4.46
N ASP A 506 -13.61 4.29 4.04
CA ASP A 506 -13.91 5.39 3.14
C ASP A 506 -14.49 4.86 1.82
N VAL A 507 -13.87 3.85 1.21
CA VAL A 507 -14.41 3.26 -0.04
C VAL A 507 -15.79 2.63 0.19
N LYS A 508 -15.99 1.95 1.34
CA LYS A 508 -17.29 1.36 1.68
C LYS A 508 -18.37 2.43 1.86
N ASP A 509 -18.06 3.51 2.56
CA ASP A 509 -19.00 4.55 2.93
C ASP A 509 -19.34 5.47 1.74
N PHE A 510 -18.35 5.84 0.93
CA PHE A 510 -18.55 6.80 -0.16
C PHE A 510 -18.91 6.17 -1.50
N ALA A 511 -18.32 5.02 -1.85
CA ALA A 511 -18.49 4.39 -3.17
C ALA A 511 -19.23 3.05 -3.13
N ASP A 512 -19.16 2.32 -2.02
CA ASP A 512 -19.66 0.95 -1.87
C ASP A 512 -19.21 0.05 -3.03
N ARG A 513 -17.89 -0.05 -3.20
CA ARG A 513 -17.22 -0.91 -4.19
C ARG A 513 -16.21 -1.85 -3.51
N PRO A 514 -15.96 -3.03 -4.09
CA PRO A 514 -14.79 -3.81 -3.73
C PRO A 514 -13.51 -3.08 -4.15
N VAL A 515 -12.42 -3.38 -3.44
CA VAL A 515 -11.13 -2.73 -3.58
C VAL A 515 -10.05 -3.73 -3.94
N ILE A 516 -9.22 -3.39 -4.92
CA ILE A 516 -7.96 -4.06 -5.21
C ILE A 516 -6.84 -3.04 -4.99
N ILE A 517 -5.77 -3.45 -4.30
CA ILE A 517 -4.57 -2.63 -4.26
C ILE A 517 -3.78 -2.89 -5.55
N THR A 518 -3.80 -1.97 -6.50
CA THR A 518 -3.19 -2.12 -7.83
C THR A 518 -1.69 -1.93 -7.82
N GLU A 519 -1.15 -1.28 -6.78
CA GLU A 519 0.28 -1.24 -6.45
C GLU A 519 0.46 -1.05 -4.94
N TYR A 520 1.41 -1.80 -4.39
CA TYR A 520 2.02 -1.55 -3.09
C TYR A 520 3.42 -2.17 -3.06
N GLY A 521 4.31 -1.56 -2.31
CA GLY A 521 5.68 -2.04 -2.15
C GLY A 521 6.52 -1.07 -1.36
N CYS A 522 7.81 -1.38 -1.26
CA CYS A 522 8.76 -0.55 -0.55
C CYS A 522 10.14 -0.77 -1.17
N PRO A 523 10.97 0.29 -1.30
CA PRO A 523 12.35 0.12 -1.72
C PRO A 523 13.13 -0.72 -0.71
N SER A 524 14.03 -1.55 -1.21
CA SER A 524 15.00 -2.31 -0.41
C SER A 524 16.35 -1.59 -0.33
N TYR A 525 16.34 -0.27 -0.13
CA TYR A 525 17.57 0.50 0.05
C TYR A 525 17.52 1.33 1.33
N ILE A 526 18.64 1.32 2.05
CA ILE A 526 18.96 2.21 3.17
C ILE A 526 20.46 2.45 3.03
N ILE A 527 20.89 3.72 3.01
CA ILE A 527 22.29 4.10 2.80
C ILE A 527 23.21 3.32 3.77
N GLY A 528 24.07 2.47 3.20
CA GLY A 528 25.06 1.66 3.91
C GLY A 528 24.49 0.57 4.83
N LYS A 529 23.22 0.17 4.66
CA LYS A 529 22.54 -0.86 5.46
C LYS A 529 21.62 -1.75 4.60
N GLU A 530 22.16 -2.33 3.53
CA GLU A 530 21.41 -3.11 2.52
C GLU A 530 20.66 -4.30 3.14
N GLU A 531 21.29 -5.03 4.07
CA GLU A 531 20.63 -6.17 4.73
C GLU A 531 19.41 -5.74 5.54
N LYS A 532 19.52 -4.62 6.28
CA LYS A 532 18.41 -4.02 7.03
C LYS A 532 17.32 -3.53 6.09
N ALA A 533 17.69 -3.06 4.90
CA ALA A 533 16.74 -2.57 3.91
C ALA A 533 15.87 -3.70 3.33
N GLU A 534 16.45 -4.87 3.05
CA GLU A 534 15.67 -6.05 2.64
C GLU A 534 14.76 -6.58 3.75
N GLU A 535 15.20 -6.52 5.02
CA GLU A 535 14.33 -6.86 6.17
C GLU A 535 13.15 -5.90 6.26
N ALA A 536 13.42 -4.60 6.14
CA ALA A 536 12.39 -3.57 6.17
C ALA A 536 11.40 -3.73 5.00
N GLN A 537 11.89 -4.03 3.78
CA GLN A 537 11.04 -4.35 2.63
C GLN A 537 10.15 -5.58 2.94
N ALA A 538 10.71 -6.67 3.48
CA ALA A 538 9.95 -7.87 3.80
C ALA A 538 8.85 -7.61 4.84
N GLU A 539 9.15 -6.88 5.92
CA GLU A 539 8.14 -6.50 6.93
C GLU A 539 7.09 -5.55 6.36
N TYR A 540 7.46 -4.64 5.45
CA TYR A 540 6.52 -3.76 4.77
C TYR A 540 5.51 -4.54 3.92
N HIS A 541 6.01 -5.46 3.09
CA HIS A 541 5.17 -6.33 2.28
C HIS A 541 4.28 -7.24 3.13
N LYS A 542 4.82 -7.78 4.23
CA LYS A 542 4.07 -8.59 5.19
C LYS A 542 2.90 -7.83 5.78
N GLY A 543 3.13 -6.65 6.36
CA GLY A 543 2.05 -5.86 6.96
C GLY A 543 1.00 -5.41 5.94
N ASN A 544 1.40 -5.08 4.72
CA ASN A 544 0.48 -4.75 3.64
C ASN A 544 -0.42 -5.93 3.24
N TRP A 545 0.18 -7.11 3.00
CA TRP A 545 -0.58 -8.29 2.64
C TRP A 545 -1.48 -8.76 3.79
N GLU A 546 -1.00 -8.76 5.03
CA GLU A 546 -1.81 -9.11 6.20
C GLU A 546 -2.99 -8.13 6.39
N ASN A 547 -2.82 -6.84 6.07
CA ASN A 547 -3.91 -5.87 6.08
C ASN A 547 -4.95 -6.13 4.96
N ILE A 548 -4.51 -6.52 3.76
CA ILE A 548 -5.40 -6.98 2.68
C ILE A 548 -6.18 -8.21 3.14
N GLU A 549 -5.50 -9.23 3.68
CA GLU A 549 -6.11 -10.46 4.17
C GLU A 549 -7.14 -10.22 5.27
N TYR A 550 -6.84 -9.29 6.18
CA TYR A 550 -7.75 -8.89 7.25
C TYR A 550 -9.05 -8.28 6.73
N ASN A 551 -9.01 -7.59 5.58
CA ASN A 551 -10.15 -6.92 4.96
C ASN A 551 -10.80 -7.71 3.82
N LEU A 552 -10.40 -8.95 3.58
CA LEU A 552 -11.11 -9.86 2.68
C LEU A 552 -12.52 -10.14 3.19
N GLY A 553 -13.41 -10.50 2.26
CA GLY A 553 -14.76 -10.90 2.59
C GLY A 553 -14.82 -11.95 3.72
N GLY A 554 -15.39 -11.55 4.85
CA GLY A 554 -15.56 -12.39 6.05
C GLY A 554 -14.82 -11.87 7.27
N SER A 555 -14.03 -10.80 7.14
CA SER A 555 -13.27 -10.16 8.21
C SER A 555 -13.16 -8.65 7.95
N GLY A 556 -12.91 -7.85 8.99
CA GLY A 556 -12.67 -6.41 8.85
C GLY A 556 -13.81 -5.70 8.12
N VAL A 557 -13.45 -4.75 7.23
CA VAL A 557 -14.45 -4.03 6.41
C VAL A 557 -15.06 -4.94 5.32
N GLY A 558 -14.31 -5.96 4.90
CA GLY A 558 -14.78 -7.05 4.05
C GLY A 558 -14.90 -6.69 2.57
N ASN A 559 -14.20 -5.67 2.08
CA ASN A 559 -14.26 -5.21 0.69
C ASN A 559 -12.97 -5.43 -0.11
N ALA A 560 -11.92 -6.05 0.44
CA ALA A 560 -10.69 -6.34 -0.30
C ALA A 560 -10.83 -7.52 -1.28
N LEU A 561 -10.16 -7.43 -2.43
CA LEU A 561 -10.07 -8.49 -3.45
C LEU A 561 -8.68 -9.13 -3.56
N GLY A 562 -7.67 -8.51 -2.94
CA GLY A 562 -6.26 -8.86 -3.11
C GLY A 562 -5.42 -7.63 -3.44
N GLY A 563 -4.20 -7.86 -3.90
CA GLY A 563 -3.30 -6.77 -4.29
C GLY A 563 -2.21 -7.21 -5.25
N VAL A 564 -1.53 -6.21 -5.82
CA VAL A 564 -0.45 -6.38 -6.78
C VAL A 564 0.84 -5.83 -6.17
N CYS A 565 1.83 -6.70 -5.98
CA CYS A 565 3.17 -6.27 -5.57
C CYS A 565 3.79 -5.43 -6.69
N PHE A 566 4.31 -4.27 -6.32
CA PHE A 566 5.14 -3.44 -7.17
C PHE A 566 6.57 -3.50 -6.59
N GLU A 567 7.45 -4.34 -7.12
CA GLU A 567 7.33 -5.09 -8.40
C GLU A 567 8.18 -6.38 -8.47
N TRP A 568 8.23 -7.07 -9.62
CA TRP A 568 8.96 -8.33 -9.72
C TRP A 568 10.49 -8.16 -9.62
N VAL A 569 11.05 -7.24 -10.39
CA VAL A 569 12.50 -7.02 -10.51
C VAL A 569 12.82 -5.54 -10.48
N ASP A 570 13.96 -5.18 -9.88
CA ASP A 570 14.48 -3.81 -9.88
C ASP A 570 14.64 -3.24 -11.29
N GLU A 571 14.17 -2.01 -11.48
CA GLU A 571 14.21 -1.28 -12.75
C GLU A 571 15.13 -0.05 -12.65
N TRP A 572 16.28 -0.12 -13.31
CA TRP A 572 17.38 0.85 -13.16
C TRP A 572 17.17 2.19 -13.90
N TRP A 573 15.99 2.46 -14.43
CA TRP A 573 15.70 3.72 -15.14
C TRP A 573 14.81 4.66 -14.34
N LYS A 574 14.27 4.21 -13.20
CA LYS A 574 13.21 4.93 -12.47
C LYS A 574 13.71 6.00 -11.51
N SER A 575 15.00 6.09 -11.23
CA SER A 575 15.55 7.16 -10.38
C SER A 575 15.35 8.55 -11.01
N GLY A 576 15.29 8.62 -12.35
CA GLY A 576 14.99 9.80 -13.15
C GLY A 576 15.71 9.80 -14.49
N PRO A 577 15.54 10.86 -15.31
CA PRO A 577 15.98 10.81 -16.70
C PRO A 577 17.49 11.06 -16.88
N PRO A 578 18.10 10.50 -17.95
CA PRO A 578 19.42 10.91 -18.42
C PRO A 578 19.45 12.39 -18.89
N PRO A 579 20.61 13.09 -18.78
CA PRO A 579 21.90 12.62 -18.27
C PRO A 579 22.05 12.80 -16.74
N GLN A 580 21.01 13.21 -16.03
CA GLN A 580 21.10 13.46 -14.58
C GLN A 580 21.35 12.16 -13.81
N LEU A 581 20.72 11.08 -14.27
CA LEU A 581 20.83 9.72 -13.74
C LEU A 581 21.08 8.75 -14.91
N ASP A 582 21.74 7.62 -14.63
CA ASP A 582 22.24 6.70 -15.66
C ASP A 582 21.51 5.35 -15.60
N PRO A 583 20.71 4.96 -16.60
CA PRO A 583 20.04 3.68 -16.62
C PRO A 583 20.98 2.46 -16.68
N GLY A 584 22.27 2.69 -16.92
CA GLY A 584 23.34 1.70 -16.83
C GLY A 584 23.85 1.43 -15.40
N ALA A 585 23.40 2.19 -14.41
CA ALA A 585 23.75 2.04 -13.00
C ALA A 585 22.49 2.04 -12.12
N GLN A 586 22.49 1.27 -11.03
CA GLN A 586 21.42 1.36 -10.05
C GLN A 586 21.67 2.58 -9.15
N GLU A 587 20.85 3.60 -9.29
CA GLU A 587 20.99 4.90 -8.62
C GLU A 587 20.08 4.96 -7.39
N TRP A 588 20.68 5.22 -6.23
CA TRP A 588 19.93 5.44 -4.98
C TRP A 588 19.44 6.87 -4.85
N GLU A 589 20.02 7.81 -5.60
CA GLU A 589 19.60 9.21 -5.64
C GLU A 589 18.46 9.42 -6.65
N GLY A 590 17.61 10.41 -6.42
CA GLY A 590 16.65 10.91 -7.39
C GLY A 590 17.01 12.31 -7.90
N TRP A 591 16.23 12.82 -8.85
CA TRP A 591 16.42 14.17 -9.39
C TRP A 591 15.27 15.13 -9.02
N ASP A 592 15.59 16.21 -8.31
CA ASP A 592 14.64 17.30 -8.05
C ASP A 592 14.72 18.35 -9.15
N PHE A 593 13.73 18.37 -10.05
CA PHE A 593 13.64 19.34 -11.15
C PHE A 593 13.50 20.78 -10.68
N LYS A 594 12.83 21.02 -9.55
CA LYS A 594 12.58 22.37 -9.03
C LYS A 594 13.85 22.94 -8.39
N ALA A 595 14.57 22.12 -7.64
CA ALA A 595 15.83 22.51 -7.02
C ALA A 595 17.05 22.33 -7.93
N ASN A 596 16.87 21.67 -9.09
CA ASN A 596 17.90 21.37 -10.08
C ASN A 596 19.13 20.68 -9.45
N LYS A 597 18.88 19.64 -8.65
CA LYS A 597 19.92 18.89 -7.93
C LYS A 597 19.51 17.44 -7.69
N ARG A 598 20.51 16.58 -7.45
CA ARG A 598 20.29 15.24 -6.90
C ARG A 598 19.79 15.34 -5.46
N ILE A 599 18.93 14.41 -5.08
CA ILE A 599 18.36 14.24 -3.75
C ILE A 599 18.49 12.77 -3.33
N PRO A 600 18.46 12.44 -2.02
CA PRO A 600 18.74 11.08 -1.54
C PRO A 600 17.80 9.96 -2.02
N GLY A 601 16.76 10.26 -2.79
CA GLY A 601 15.81 9.33 -3.41
C GLY A 601 14.84 10.14 -4.28
N ASN A 602 13.76 9.56 -4.78
CA ASN A 602 12.80 10.25 -5.66
C ASN A 602 11.92 11.25 -4.88
N PHE A 603 11.44 10.88 -3.69
CA PHE A 603 10.65 11.74 -2.80
C PHE A 603 10.60 11.20 -1.37
N ARG A 604 10.14 12.02 -0.42
CA ARG A 604 9.94 11.62 0.98
C ARG A 604 8.63 10.87 1.17
N GLY A 605 8.65 9.79 1.96
CA GLY A 605 7.46 9.02 2.27
C GLY A 605 7.67 8.06 3.45
N PRO A 606 6.68 7.21 3.79
CA PRO A 606 6.76 6.29 4.92
C PRO A 606 7.61 5.05 4.58
N PHE A 607 8.84 5.27 4.14
CA PHE A 607 9.81 4.25 3.71
C PHE A 607 10.91 4.07 4.78
N PRO A 608 11.74 3.00 4.71
CA PRO A 608 12.61 2.59 5.81
C PRO A 608 13.59 3.67 6.31
N ASP A 609 14.08 4.54 5.42
CA ASP A 609 14.91 5.71 5.75
C ASP A 609 14.23 7.05 5.42
N GLY A 610 12.93 7.00 5.14
CA GLY A 610 12.11 8.14 4.78
C GLY A 610 12.19 8.55 3.30
N TRP A 611 12.93 7.84 2.44
CA TRP A 611 13.02 8.11 1.01
C TRP A 611 12.48 6.98 0.13
N PHE A 612 11.86 7.35 -0.98
CA PHE A 612 11.46 6.42 -2.03
C PHE A 612 12.62 6.24 -3.01
N HIS A 613 13.28 5.09 -2.99
CA HIS A 613 14.32 4.73 -3.96
C HIS A 613 13.72 3.83 -5.04
N GLU A 614 13.16 4.43 -6.08
CA GLU A 614 12.24 3.74 -6.99
C GLU A 614 12.87 2.53 -7.71
N GLU A 615 14.18 2.56 -7.97
CA GLU A 615 14.90 1.46 -8.62
C GLU A 615 15.12 0.21 -7.74
N TYR A 616 14.70 0.25 -6.48
CA TYR A 616 14.92 -0.82 -5.50
C TYR A 616 13.62 -1.50 -5.05
N LEU A 617 12.52 -1.33 -5.80
CA LEU A 617 11.19 -1.86 -5.46
C LEU A 617 11.00 -3.35 -5.74
N GLY A 618 11.86 -3.96 -6.56
CA GLY A 618 11.73 -5.34 -6.98
C GLY A 618 11.79 -6.31 -5.80
N LEU A 619 11.02 -7.39 -5.86
CA LEU A 619 11.21 -8.57 -5.00
C LEU A 619 12.49 -9.33 -5.36
N THR A 620 13.02 -9.08 -6.55
CA THR A 620 14.31 -9.55 -7.05
C THR A 620 15.13 -8.37 -7.54
N SER A 621 16.47 -8.47 -7.56
CA SER A 621 17.34 -7.50 -8.24
C SER A 621 18.01 -8.12 -9.47
N GLN A 622 18.61 -7.29 -10.30
CA GLN A 622 19.43 -7.71 -11.45
C GLN A 622 20.92 -7.89 -11.09
N GLY A 623 21.22 -8.06 -9.79
CA GLY A 623 22.60 -8.13 -9.29
C GLY A 623 23.38 -6.87 -9.62
N ASN A 624 24.58 -7.02 -10.16
CA ASN A 624 25.41 -5.92 -10.64
C ASN A 624 25.13 -5.50 -12.11
N GLY A 625 24.04 -6.00 -12.72
CA GLY A 625 23.65 -5.69 -14.10
C GLY A 625 24.43 -6.44 -15.19
N SER A 626 25.52 -7.14 -14.87
CA SER A 626 26.38 -7.80 -15.88
C SER A 626 25.70 -8.94 -16.65
N ASN A 627 24.73 -9.61 -16.03
CA ASN A 627 23.93 -10.67 -16.65
C ASN A 627 22.48 -10.22 -16.96
N SER A 628 22.24 -8.91 -17.03
CA SER A 628 20.92 -8.38 -17.40
C SER A 628 20.55 -8.74 -18.85
N PRO A 629 19.29 -9.14 -19.14
CA PRO A 629 18.13 -9.17 -18.23
C PRO A 629 17.84 -10.54 -17.60
N PHE A 630 18.79 -11.47 -17.56
CA PHE A 630 18.56 -12.87 -17.17
C PHE A 630 18.61 -13.12 -15.65
N LEU A 631 19.55 -12.48 -14.95
CA LEU A 631 19.81 -12.77 -13.55
C LEU A 631 18.73 -12.20 -12.61
N ARG A 632 18.36 -12.98 -11.59
CA ARG A 632 17.49 -12.56 -10.47
C ARG A 632 18.18 -12.88 -9.15
N GLN A 633 18.48 -11.87 -8.33
CA GLN A 633 18.82 -12.08 -6.92
C GLN A 633 17.56 -11.93 -6.07
N PRO A 634 17.01 -13.00 -5.49
CA PRO A 634 15.80 -12.91 -4.68
C PRO A 634 16.08 -12.20 -3.35
N LYS A 635 15.21 -11.26 -3.00
CA LYS A 635 15.26 -10.51 -1.74
C LYS A 635 14.45 -11.19 -0.65
N LYS A 636 14.63 -10.79 0.61
CA LYS A 636 13.89 -11.36 1.77
C LYS A 636 12.36 -11.37 1.56
N ALA A 637 11.79 -10.36 0.91
CA ALA A 637 10.35 -10.28 0.60
C ALA A 637 9.86 -11.39 -0.36
N PHE A 638 10.67 -11.79 -1.35
CA PHE A 638 10.35 -12.91 -2.26
C PHE A 638 10.08 -14.19 -1.48
N TYR A 639 10.97 -14.55 -0.55
CA TYR A 639 10.85 -15.76 0.25
C TYR A 639 9.65 -15.74 1.18
N TRP A 640 9.32 -14.57 1.73
CA TRP A 640 8.13 -14.39 2.54
C TRP A 640 6.86 -14.68 1.74
N TYR A 641 6.73 -14.11 0.53
CA TYR A 641 5.59 -14.40 -0.35
C TYR A 641 5.54 -15.85 -0.78
N ARG A 642 6.68 -16.44 -1.20
CA ARG A 642 6.75 -17.86 -1.56
C ARG A 642 6.21 -18.74 -0.44
N GLN A 643 6.56 -18.46 0.81
CA GLN A 643 6.03 -19.18 1.96
C GLN A 643 4.55 -18.88 2.23
N ARG A 644 4.09 -17.64 2.03
CA ARG A 644 2.73 -17.21 2.36
C ARG A 644 1.69 -17.62 1.32
N TRP A 645 2.01 -17.51 0.04
CA TRP A 645 1.09 -17.69 -1.08
C TRP A 645 0.99 -19.12 -1.59
N THR A 646 1.89 -20.01 -1.20
CA THR A 646 1.83 -21.45 -1.53
C THR A 646 1.12 -22.29 -0.46
N ARG A 647 0.75 -21.68 0.67
CA ARG A 647 -0.16 -22.27 1.67
C ARG A 647 -1.61 -22.11 1.23
#